data_AF-A0A971GCQ3-F1
#
_entry.id   AF-A0A971GCQ3-F1
#
_cell.length_a   1.000
_cell.length_b   1.000
_cell.length_c   1.000
_cell.angle_alpha   90.00
_cell.angle_beta   90.00
_cell.angle_gamma   90.00
#
_symmetry.space_group_name_H-M   'P 1'
#
loop_
_entity.id
_entity.type
_entity.pdbx_description
1 polymer ?
#
loop_
_entity_poly.entity_id
_entity_poly.type
_entity_poly.pdbx_seq_one_letter_code
_entity_poly.pdbx_strand_id
1 'polypeptide(L)'
;AEMTGLGLPVPRGFTVTTEACIRYYRDGKVIAKEIEDQIYECLSKTEQIVGKKFGDPKNPYLVSVRSGARASMPGMMDTILNLGLNDEVVEGLAQLTQNPRFAYDSYRRFITMFSDVVMEINKSEFDCIMDEMKENKGVVQDTELDASDLKELVSKYKDLYLKIKGVPFPQEPKTQLMEAIKAVFRSWDNPRAIVYRRLNDIPSDWGTAVNVQEMVYGNMGNDSGTGVAFTRDPSTGEKKLYGEFLMNAQGEDVVAGIRTPESIDKLKEINPEVYNQFIDIALKLESHYRDMQDMEFTIERGKLFMLQTRNGKRTATAALKIAVDLVNEGMLTKEEALMKVEPKQLDTLLHPQFEPKALKNAVPIAKGLPASPGAATGKVYFTAEDAVKAVEQGNKQIILVRLETSPEDIEGMHVSQGILTGRGGMTSHAAVVARGMGTCCVAGCGEIKIYEECKYFIDKNGCRFNEGDWISLDGSTGNIYGEKLPTMEPKMSDYFNTLMEWADEVRMLKIRTNADTPADAAQALRFGAEGIGLCRTEHMFFESDRIGPMREMIVSRTSEQRKKALDKLLPMQRADFEALFREMKGYPVTIRFLDPPLHEFLPHDDEDIKTLADDMEMTYDELKGIISDLHEFNPMMGHRGCRLTVSYPEIAEMQTRAIIEAAINVNKEGMSIVPEIMIPLVGEVKELKFIKDIVVSTADSIISEAGIDMKYLVGTMIEIPRAAITADQIAEEAEFFSFGTNDLTQMTFGFSRDDAGKFLEEYYNKKIYEFDPFARLDRVGVGSLVKIAVEKGQKTRPDIKLGICGEHGGDPSSIQFCHEVGLNYVSCSPYRVPLARLAAAQAAIMSKK
;
A
#
# COMPACT_ATOMS: atom_id res chain seq x y z
N ALA A 1 14.00 14.34 -23.58
CA ALA A 1 13.35 15.22 -24.57
C ALA A 1 13.11 16.62 -24.01
N GLU A 2 12.35 16.76 -22.92
CA GLU A 2 12.00 18.06 -22.33
C GLU A 2 13.20 18.90 -21.90
N MET A 3 14.18 18.30 -21.20
CA MET A 3 15.45 18.98 -20.86
C MET A 3 16.18 19.53 -22.10
N THR A 4 16.18 18.77 -23.21
CA THR A 4 16.78 19.20 -24.48
C THR A 4 16.04 20.40 -25.07
N GLY A 5 14.70 20.41 -24.98
CA GLY A 5 13.86 21.54 -25.40
C GLY A 5 14.09 22.81 -24.56
N LEU A 6 14.46 22.65 -23.29
CA LEU A 6 14.84 23.75 -22.39
C LEU A 6 16.26 24.29 -22.63
N GLY A 7 17.00 23.74 -23.58
CA GLY A 7 18.38 24.12 -23.89
C GLY A 7 19.39 23.69 -22.83
N LEU A 8 19.07 22.68 -22.02
CA LEU A 8 20.00 22.13 -21.02
C LEU A 8 21.10 21.29 -21.70
N PRO A 9 22.28 21.15 -21.07
CA PRO A 9 23.39 20.39 -21.64
C PRO A 9 23.13 18.88 -21.54
N VAL A 10 22.27 18.35 -22.40
CA VAL A 10 21.88 16.93 -22.43
C VAL A 10 22.61 16.24 -23.59
N PRO A 11 23.29 15.10 -23.35
CA PRO A 11 23.88 14.29 -24.43
C PRO A 11 22.81 13.85 -25.44
N ARG A 12 23.15 13.85 -26.73
CA ARG A 12 22.18 13.60 -27.81
C ARG A 12 21.84 12.11 -27.91
N GLY A 13 20.65 11.81 -28.42
CA GLY A 13 20.13 10.45 -28.44
C GLY A 13 18.74 10.36 -29.05
N PHE A 14 18.15 9.17 -28.97
CA PHE A 14 16.79 8.89 -29.43
C PHE A 14 16.08 7.91 -28.50
N THR A 15 14.75 7.86 -28.58
CA THR A 15 13.91 6.98 -27.76
C THR A 15 13.10 6.06 -28.65
N VAL A 16 13.18 4.75 -28.40
CA VAL A 16 12.28 3.73 -28.96
C VAL A 16 11.04 3.66 -28.07
N THR A 17 9.87 3.83 -28.65
CA THR A 17 8.61 4.06 -27.92
C THR A 17 8.14 2.82 -27.13
N THR A 18 7.22 3.03 -26.18
CA THR A 18 6.52 1.94 -25.49
C THR A 18 5.66 1.10 -26.44
N GLU A 19 5.12 1.70 -27.50
CA GLU A 19 4.36 1.00 -28.55
C GLU A 19 5.21 -0.07 -29.26
N ALA A 20 6.49 0.21 -29.48
CA ALA A 20 7.43 -0.77 -30.02
C ALA A 20 7.64 -1.96 -29.07
N CYS A 21 7.65 -1.72 -27.75
CA CYS A 21 7.69 -2.79 -26.74
C CYS A 21 6.41 -3.65 -26.80
N ILE A 22 5.23 -3.03 -26.88
CA ILE A 22 3.96 -3.74 -26.97
C ILE A 22 3.91 -4.58 -28.26
N ARG A 23 4.36 -4.01 -29.38
CA ARG A 23 4.44 -4.72 -30.66
C ARG A 23 5.40 -5.90 -30.60
N TYR A 24 6.57 -5.74 -29.97
CA TYR A 24 7.53 -6.82 -29.74
C TYR A 24 6.88 -8.02 -29.04
N TYR A 25 6.08 -7.79 -27.99
CA TYR A 25 5.35 -8.88 -27.32
C TYR A 25 4.25 -9.49 -28.19
N ARG A 26 3.50 -8.66 -28.94
CA ARG A 26 2.45 -9.13 -29.85
C ARG A 26 3.00 -10.01 -30.98
N ASP A 27 4.22 -9.73 -31.43
CA ASP A 27 4.89 -10.43 -32.53
C ASP A 27 5.73 -11.63 -32.05
N GLY A 28 5.46 -12.13 -30.83
CA GLY A 28 6.14 -13.32 -30.31
C GLY A 28 7.57 -13.05 -29.84
N LYS A 29 7.83 -11.87 -29.27
CA LYS A 29 9.15 -11.41 -28.80
C LYS A 29 10.15 -11.22 -29.95
N VAL A 30 9.68 -10.64 -31.05
CA VAL A 30 10.49 -10.30 -32.23
C VAL A 30 10.32 -8.81 -32.55
N ILE A 31 11.43 -8.13 -32.84
CA ILE A 31 11.39 -6.73 -33.29
C ILE A 31 11.02 -6.73 -34.77
N ALA A 32 9.93 -6.05 -35.12
CA ALA A 32 9.49 -5.92 -36.51
C ALA A 32 10.55 -5.18 -37.35
N LYS A 33 10.70 -5.58 -38.62
CA LYS A 33 11.73 -5.03 -39.51
C LYS A 33 11.64 -3.51 -39.67
N GLU A 34 10.42 -2.98 -39.71
CA GLU A 34 10.17 -1.53 -39.77
C GLU A 34 10.74 -0.78 -38.56
N ILE A 35 10.63 -1.34 -37.36
CA ILE A 35 11.16 -0.74 -36.13
C ILE A 35 12.70 -0.81 -36.13
N GLU A 36 13.26 -1.93 -36.58
CA GLU A 36 14.71 -2.08 -36.75
C GLU A 36 15.28 -1.02 -37.70
N ASP A 37 14.64 -0.82 -38.86
CA ASP A 37 15.08 0.16 -39.86
C ASP A 37 14.98 1.60 -39.31
N GLN A 38 13.92 1.93 -38.56
CA GLN A 38 13.78 3.22 -37.87
C GLN A 38 14.87 3.44 -36.81
N ILE A 39 15.24 2.40 -36.05
CA ILE A 39 16.34 2.50 -35.07
C ILE A 39 17.65 2.86 -35.79
N TYR A 40 17.95 2.22 -36.91
CA TYR A 40 19.17 2.52 -37.67
C TYR A 40 19.13 3.90 -38.35
N GLU A 41 17.97 4.35 -38.82
CA GLU A 41 17.80 5.71 -39.34
C GLU A 41 18.06 6.76 -38.24
N CYS A 42 17.48 6.58 -37.06
CA CYS A 42 17.69 7.46 -35.90
C CYS A 42 19.14 7.45 -35.42
N LEU A 43 19.79 6.28 -35.41
CA LEU A 43 21.21 6.16 -35.11
C LEU A 43 22.04 7.00 -36.09
N SER A 44 21.80 6.86 -37.40
CA SER A 44 22.53 7.61 -38.43
C SER A 44 22.33 9.12 -38.33
N LYS A 45 21.10 9.59 -38.04
CA LYS A 45 20.84 11.01 -37.78
C LYS A 45 21.60 11.51 -36.56
N THR A 46 21.68 10.70 -35.50
CA THR A 46 22.38 11.09 -34.27
C THR A 46 23.89 11.14 -34.47
N GLU A 47 24.47 10.19 -35.24
CA GLU A 47 25.88 10.22 -35.65
C GLU A 47 26.23 11.52 -36.39
N GLN A 48 25.36 11.99 -37.29
CA GLN A 48 25.56 13.26 -38.02
C GLN A 48 25.53 14.48 -37.11
N ILE A 49 24.62 14.50 -36.12
CA ILE A 49 24.49 15.61 -35.17
C ILE A 49 25.70 15.69 -34.24
N VAL A 50 26.18 14.54 -33.76
CA VAL A 50 27.29 14.45 -32.80
C VAL A 50 28.65 14.55 -33.50
N GLY A 51 28.73 14.18 -34.78
CA GLY A 51 29.98 14.16 -35.55
C GLY A 51 30.89 12.98 -35.20
N LYS A 52 30.34 11.92 -34.59
CA LYS A 52 31.03 10.66 -34.24
C LYS A 52 30.34 9.50 -34.95
N LYS A 53 31.03 8.37 -35.17
CA LYS A 53 30.48 7.22 -35.89
C LYS A 53 30.48 5.95 -35.03
N PHE A 54 29.37 5.22 -35.03
CA PHE A 54 29.14 4.04 -34.23
C PHE A 54 29.99 2.88 -34.74
N GLY A 55 30.90 2.40 -33.89
CA GLY A 55 31.87 1.37 -34.25
C GLY A 55 33.13 1.85 -35.00
N ASP A 56 33.37 3.16 -35.10
CA ASP A 56 34.61 3.69 -35.71
C ASP A 56 35.75 3.75 -34.69
N PRO A 57 36.87 3.05 -34.90
CA PRO A 57 38.03 3.12 -34.00
C PRO A 57 38.64 4.53 -33.89
N LYS A 58 38.54 5.37 -34.93
CA LYS A 58 39.22 6.69 -34.92
C LYS A 58 38.41 7.80 -34.26
N ASN A 59 37.10 7.69 -34.24
CA ASN A 59 36.21 8.67 -33.61
C ASN A 59 34.91 7.99 -33.15
N PRO A 60 35.01 7.17 -32.08
CA PRO A 60 33.94 6.27 -31.71
C PRO A 60 32.75 7.00 -31.12
N TYR A 61 31.58 6.74 -31.68
CA TYR A 61 30.31 7.03 -31.03
C TYR A 61 29.95 5.85 -30.12
N LEU A 62 29.97 6.09 -28.82
CA LEU A 62 29.57 5.12 -27.80
C LEU A 62 28.26 5.58 -27.19
N VAL A 63 27.37 4.64 -26.89
CA VAL A 63 26.03 4.94 -26.39
C VAL A 63 25.72 4.22 -25.07
N SER A 64 24.85 4.83 -24.29
CA SER A 64 24.14 4.17 -23.21
C SER A 64 22.76 3.74 -23.69
N VAL A 65 22.30 2.60 -23.19
CA VAL A 65 20.94 2.09 -23.41
C VAL A 65 20.26 2.01 -22.04
N ARG A 66 19.20 2.81 -21.86
CA ARG A 66 18.45 2.93 -20.60
C ARG A 66 16.99 2.62 -20.85
N SER A 67 16.41 1.75 -20.05
CA SER A 67 14.95 1.54 -20.06
C SER A 67 14.22 2.70 -19.39
N GLY A 68 13.00 3.01 -19.85
CA GLY A 68 12.15 4.02 -19.22
C GLY A 68 10.67 3.77 -19.50
N ALA A 69 9.91 3.39 -18.48
CA ALA A 69 8.45 3.29 -18.58
C ALA A 69 7.76 4.62 -18.29
N ARG A 70 6.45 4.67 -18.57
CA ARG A 70 5.60 5.82 -18.26
C ARG A 70 5.56 6.13 -16.75
N ALA A 71 5.52 5.10 -15.92
CA ALA A 71 5.68 5.21 -14.48
C ALA A 71 7.14 5.02 -14.07
N SER A 72 7.58 5.77 -13.07
CA SER A 72 8.92 5.63 -12.50
C SER A 72 9.04 4.29 -11.75
N MET A 73 9.98 3.44 -12.19
CA MET A 73 10.29 2.15 -11.55
C MET A 73 11.78 2.11 -11.13
N PRO A 74 12.18 2.83 -10.05
CA PRO A 74 13.59 2.91 -9.64
C PRO A 74 14.15 1.53 -9.26
N GLY A 75 15.37 1.25 -9.70
CA GLY A 75 16.10 0.01 -9.35
C GLY A 75 15.59 -1.26 -10.04
N MET A 76 14.54 -1.18 -10.88
CA MET A 76 13.96 -2.33 -11.58
C MET A 76 14.52 -2.54 -12.99
N MET A 77 15.21 -1.53 -13.48
CA MET A 77 15.43 -1.23 -14.89
C MET A 77 16.92 -1.05 -15.12
N ASP A 78 17.51 -1.97 -15.88
CA ASP A 78 18.95 -2.04 -16.04
C ASP A 78 19.43 -1.03 -17.09
N THR A 79 20.58 -0.43 -16.83
CA THR A 79 21.27 0.48 -17.75
C THR A 79 22.49 -0.22 -18.31
N ILE A 80 22.75 -0.06 -19.60
CA ILE A 80 23.97 -0.55 -20.25
C ILE A 80 24.77 0.68 -20.68
N LEU A 81 26.01 0.79 -20.21
CA LEU A 81 26.92 1.88 -20.56
C LEU A 81 27.97 1.40 -21.58
N ASN A 82 28.62 2.34 -22.27
CA ASN A 82 29.74 2.09 -23.19
C ASN A 82 29.42 1.13 -24.35
N LEU A 83 28.15 1.03 -24.76
CA LEU A 83 27.74 0.17 -25.87
C LEU A 83 28.35 0.67 -27.18
N GLY A 84 28.92 -0.25 -27.94
CA GLY A 84 29.71 0.01 -29.14
C GLY A 84 31.20 -0.27 -28.97
N LEU A 85 31.67 -0.59 -27.76
CA LEU A 85 33.04 -1.04 -27.53
C LEU A 85 33.28 -2.44 -28.12
N ASN A 86 34.41 -2.59 -28.80
CA ASN A 86 34.95 -3.83 -29.32
C ASN A 86 36.49 -3.76 -29.29
N ASP A 87 37.17 -4.83 -29.74
CA ASP A 87 38.64 -4.89 -29.70
C ASP A 87 39.34 -3.79 -30.50
N GLU A 88 38.75 -3.32 -31.59
CA GLU A 88 39.33 -2.24 -32.41
C GLU A 88 39.03 -0.86 -31.82
N VAL A 89 37.78 -0.67 -31.37
CA VAL A 89 37.28 0.60 -30.84
C VAL A 89 37.93 0.94 -29.50
N VAL A 90 38.22 -0.05 -28.65
CA VAL A 90 38.89 0.20 -27.35
C VAL A 90 40.32 0.72 -27.54
N GLU A 91 41.07 0.20 -28.52
CA GLU A 91 42.41 0.68 -28.87
C GLU A 91 42.36 2.10 -29.40
N GLY A 92 41.37 2.40 -30.24
CA GLY A 92 41.08 3.74 -30.73
C GLY A 92 40.75 4.74 -29.62
N LEU A 93 39.89 4.34 -28.69
CA LEU A 93 39.52 5.13 -27.52
C LEU A 93 40.73 5.39 -26.60
N ALA A 94 41.59 4.38 -26.41
CA ALA A 94 42.82 4.50 -25.64
C ALA A 94 43.76 5.55 -26.24
N GLN A 95 43.90 5.58 -27.57
CA GLN A 95 44.74 6.54 -28.28
C GLN A 95 44.16 7.96 -28.21
N LEU A 96 42.86 8.12 -28.45
CA LEU A 96 42.17 9.42 -28.44
C LEU A 96 42.20 10.10 -27.06
N THR A 97 42.09 9.30 -26.01
CA THR A 97 42.05 9.81 -24.64
C THR A 97 43.44 9.90 -24.00
N GLN A 98 44.47 9.33 -24.66
CA GLN A 98 45.80 9.13 -24.08
C GLN A 98 45.76 8.43 -22.71
N ASN A 99 44.71 7.62 -22.49
CA ASN A 99 44.43 6.98 -21.22
C ASN A 99 43.99 5.53 -21.48
N PRO A 100 44.96 4.61 -21.74
CA PRO A 100 44.65 3.22 -22.03
C PRO A 100 43.96 2.52 -20.87
N ARG A 101 44.27 2.90 -19.62
CA ARG A 101 43.59 2.39 -18.43
C ARG A 101 42.08 2.67 -18.51
N PHE A 102 41.68 3.90 -18.79
CA PHE A 102 40.27 4.30 -18.92
C PHE A 102 39.54 3.50 -20.00
N ALA A 103 40.15 3.31 -21.16
CA ALA A 103 39.52 2.61 -22.28
C ALA A 103 39.26 1.14 -21.93
N TYR A 104 40.25 0.43 -21.37
CA TYR A 104 40.08 -0.97 -20.96
C TYR A 104 39.20 -1.14 -19.72
N ASP A 105 39.20 -0.19 -18.78
CA ASP A 105 38.25 -0.18 -17.66
C ASP A 105 36.80 -0.03 -18.17
N SER A 106 36.58 0.86 -19.13
CA SER A 106 35.26 1.02 -19.76
C SER A 106 34.86 -0.24 -20.52
N TYR A 107 35.80 -0.95 -21.13
CA TYR A 107 35.53 -2.15 -21.89
C TYR A 107 35.21 -3.37 -21.01
N ARG A 108 35.97 -3.60 -19.94
CA ARG A 108 35.64 -4.68 -18.99
C ARG A 108 34.29 -4.46 -18.34
N ARG A 109 33.96 -3.22 -17.94
CA ARG A 109 32.63 -2.85 -17.43
C ARG A 109 31.53 -3.12 -18.46
N PHE A 110 31.74 -2.73 -19.72
CA PHE A 110 30.78 -3.02 -20.78
C PHE A 110 30.52 -4.52 -20.92
N ILE A 111 31.57 -5.35 -20.93
CA ILE A 111 31.44 -6.80 -21.05
C ILE A 111 30.63 -7.36 -19.88
N THR A 112 30.95 -6.98 -18.65
CA THR A 112 30.18 -7.42 -17.46
C THR A 112 28.72 -6.99 -17.55
N MET A 113 28.46 -5.71 -17.78
CA MET A 113 27.08 -5.17 -17.82
C MET A 113 26.26 -5.78 -18.97
N PHE A 114 26.84 -5.91 -20.16
CA PHE A 114 26.17 -6.54 -21.29
C PHE A 114 25.90 -8.02 -21.02
N SER A 115 26.85 -8.73 -20.40
CA SER A 115 26.70 -10.15 -20.09
C SER A 115 25.64 -10.41 -19.03
N ASP A 116 25.58 -9.58 -18.00
CA ASP A 116 24.59 -9.67 -16.92
C ASP A 116 23.20 -9.27 -17.41
N VAL A 117 23.07 -8.07 -17.98
CA VAL A 117 21.77 -7.50 -18.33
C VAL A 117 21.17 -8.11 -19.59
N VAL A 118 21.96 -8.28 -20.65
CA VAL A 118 21.46 -8.74 -21.95
C VAL A 118 21.43 -10.25 -22.05
N MET A 119 22.43 -10.89 -21.45
CA MET A 119 22.66 -12.33 -21.57
C MET A 119 22.39 -13.11 -20.27
N GLU A 120 21.98 -12.47 -19.17
CA GLU A 120 21.60 -13.14 -17.92
C GLU A 120 22.72 -14.04 -17.36
N ILE A 121 23.98 -13.61 -17.49
CA ILE A 121 25.15 -14.26 -16.86
C ILE A 121 25.40 -13.59 -15.51
N ASN A 122 25.46 -14.37 -14.44
CA ASN A 122 25.60 -13.83 -13.09
C ASN A 122 26.88 -12.98 -12.93
N LYS A 123 26.72 -11.71 -12.51
CA LYS A 123 27.81 -10.77 -12.22
C LYS A 123 28.88 -11.36 -11.29
N SER A 124 28.48 -12.21 -10.32
CA SER A 124 29.42 -12.80 -9.35
C SER A 124 30.55 -13.59 -10.01
N GLU A 125 30.32 -14.20 -11.17
CA GLU A 125 31.37 -14.94 -11.88
C GLU A 125 32.46 -14.00 -12.44
N PHE A 126 32.08 -12.79 -12.85
CA PHE A 126 33.03 -11.76 -13.30
C PHE A 126 33.78 -11.13 -12.13
N ASP A 127 33.09 -10.94 -11.00
CA ASP A 127 33.69 -10.41 -9.76
C ASP A 127 34.74 -11.39 -9.20
N CYS A 128 34.48 -12.70 -9.21
CA CYS A 128 35.47 -13.71 -8.82
C CYS A 128 36.76 -13.63 -9.64
N ILE A 129 36.66 -13.51 -10.97
CA ILE A 129 37.84 -13.39 -11.85
C ILE A 129 38.63 -12.10 -11.53
N MET A 130 37.92 -11.03 -11.17
CA MET A 130 38.54 -9.77 -10.81
C MET A 130 39.25 -9.84 -9.45
N ASP A 131 38.61 -10.46 -8.46
CA ASP A 131 39.19 -10.68 -7.14
C ASP A 131 40.42 -11.59 -7.21
N GLU A 132 40.36 -12.67 -7.99
CA GLU A 132 41.54 -13.52 -8.26
C GLU A 132 42.70 -12.70 -8.87
N MET A 133 42.42 -11.79 -9.79
CA MET A 133 43.45 -10.92 -10.37
C MET A 133 44.02 -9.94 -9.34
N LYS A 134 43.17 -9.35 -8.50
CA LYS A 134 43.59 -8.43 -7.42
C LYS A 134 44.46 -9.15 -6.38
N GLU A 135 44.07 -10.36 -5.96
CA GLU A 135 44.84 -11.20 -5.05
C GLU A 135 46.21 -11.57 -5.65
N ASN A 136 46.25 -11.98 -6.92
CA ASN A 136 47.50 -12.31 -7.61
C ASN A 136 48.45 -11.11 -7.75
N LYS A 137 47.90 -9.89 -7.81
CA LYS A 137 48.66 -8.63 -7.93
C LYS A 137 48.94 -7.96 -6.59
N GLY A 138 48.36 -8.46 -5.49
CA GLY A 138 48.51 -7.90 -4.15
C GLY A 138 47.87 -6.52 -3.98
N VAL A 139 46.84 -6.20 -4.76
CA VAL A 139 46.10 -4.93 -4.72
C VAL A 139 44.74 -5.12 -4.06
N VAL A 140 44.21 -4.05 -3.46
CA VAL A 140 42.93 -4.11 -2.73
C VAL A 140 41.83 -3.36 -3.49
N GLN A 141 42.18 -2.27 -4.20
CA GLN A 141 41.22 -1.45 -4.92
C GLN A 141 41.33 -1.65 -6.44
N ASP A 142 40.19 -1.66 -7.13
CA ASP A 142 40.11 -1.74 -8.59
C ASP A 142 40.89 -0.62 -9.31
N THR A 143 41.07 0.53 -8.64
CA THR A 143 41.83 1.67 -9.16
C THR A 143 43.33 1.43 -9.26
N GLU A 144 43.83 0.44 -8.54
CA GLU A 144 45.25 0.08 -8.48
C GLU A 144 45.67 -0.85 -9.62
N LEU A 145 44.71 -1.44 -10.35
CA LEU A 145 44.98 -2.22 -11.57
C LEU A 145 45.43 -1.30 -12.72
N ASP A 146 46.52 -1.70 -13.38
CA ASP A 146 47.06 -0.96 -14.50
C ASP A 146 46.37 -1.32 -15.83
N ALA A 147 46.75 -0.63 -16.91
CA ALA A 147 46.14 -0.86 -18.22
C ALA A 147 46.43 -2.27 -18.79
N SER A 148 47.55 -2.88 -18.44
CA SER A 148 47.91 -4.23 -18.88
C SER A 148 47.09 -5.29 -18.16
N ASP A 149 46.87 -5.11 -16.86
CA ASP A 149 46.00 -5.95 -16.04
C ASP A 149 44.56 -5.93 -16.57
N LEU A 150 44.02 -4.74 -16.84
CA LEU A 150 42.67 -4.59 -17.37
C LEU A 150 42.51 -5.20 -18.77
N LYS A 151 43.56 -5.16 -19.60
CA LYS A 151 43.57 -5.82 -20.92
C LYS A 151 43.54 -7.35 -20.78
N GLU A 152 44.28 -7.91 -19.81
CA GLU A 152 44.21 -9.33 -19.49
C GLU A 152 42.82 -9.71 -18.95
N LEU A 153 42.22 -8.85 -18.10
CA LEU A 153 40.90 -9.07 -17.52
C LEU A 153 39.81 -9.12 -18.61
N VAL A 154 39.86 -8.22 -19.58
CA VAL A 154 38.96 -8.23 -20.76
C VAL A 154 39.04 -9.57 -21.49
N SER A 155 40.24 -10.14 -21.67
CA SER A 155 40.38 -11.46 -22.31
C SER A 155 39.70 -12.54 -21.49
N LYS A 156 39.95 -12.59 -20.17
CA LYS A 156 39.33 -13.58 -19.27
C LYS A 156 37.80 -13.46 -19.24
N TYR A 157 37.26 -12.24 -19.28
CA TYR A 157 35.81 -12.01 -19.32
C TYR A 157 35.17 -12.52 -20.61
N LYS A 158 35.85 -12.34 -21.76
CA LYS A 158 35.39 -12.92 -23.04
C LYS A 158 35.46 -14.44 -23.05
N ASP A 159 36.49 -15.02 -22.43
CA ASP A 159 36.62 -16.48 -22.32
C ASP A 159 35.51 -17.06 -21.43
N LEU A 160 35.18 -16.39 -20.31
CA LEU A 160 34.04 -16.75 -19.46
C LEU A 160 32.73 -16.69 -20.25
N TYR A 161 32.52 -15.61 -20.99
CA TYR A 161 31.34 -15.44 -21.84
C TYR A 161 31.21 -16.58 -22.87
N LEU A 162 32.31 -16.90 -23.56
CA LEU A 162 32.36 -17.98 -24.54
C LEU A 162 32.07 -19.34 -23.90
N LYS A 163 32.62 -19.59 -22.70
CA LYS A 163 32.40 -20.82 -21.94
C LYS A 163 30.93 -21.03 -21.56
N ILE A 164 30.23 -19.97 -21.17
CA ILE A 164 28.83 -20.04 -20.69
C ILE A 164 27.84 -20.04 -21.86
N LYS A 165 28.04 -19.16 -22.85
CA LYS A 165 27.07 -18.99 -23.96
C LYS A 165 27.38 -19.83 -25.19
N GLY A 166 28.58 -20.39 -25.29
CA GLY A 166 29.02 -21.17 -26.45
C GLY A 166 29.24 -20.33 -27.72
N VAL A 167 29.12 -19.01 -27.62
CA VAL A 167 29.34 -18.05 -28.72
C VAL A 167 30.27 -16.93 -28.25
N PRO A 168 31.11 -16.36 -29.14
CA PRO A 168 32.01 -15.28 -28.77
C PRO A 168 31.24 -13.99 -28.44
N PHE A 169 31.84 -13.14 -27.60
CA PHE A 169 31.27 -11.83 -27.27
C PHE A 169 31.07 -10.99 -28.55
N PRO A 170 29.88 -10.38 -28.75
CA PRO A 170 29.56 -9.70 -30.00
C PRO A 170 30.49 -8.52 -30.25
N GLN A 171 31.27 -8.57 -31.34
CA GLN A 171 32.16 -7.48 -31.75
C GLN A 171 31.46 -6.43 -32.61
N GLU A 172 30.36 -6.79 -33.27
CA GLU A 172 29.55 -5.90 -34.12
C GLU A 172 28.66 -4.97 -33.27
N PRO A 173 28.89 -3.64 -33.27
CA PRO A 173 28.15 -2.69 -32.44
C PRO A 173 26.64 -2.68 -32.69
N LYS A 174 26.22 -2.87 -33.95
CA LYS A 174 24.79 -2.92 -34.30
C LYS A 174 24.08 -4.13 -33.71
N THR A 175 24.78 -5.26 -33.61
CA THR A 175 24.27 -6.47 -32.95
C THR A 175 24.15 -6.22 -31.45
N GLN A 176 25.15 -5.59 -30.82
CA GLN A 176 25.10 -5.20 -29.41
C GLN A 176 23.87 -4.32 -29.13
N LEU A 177 23.65 -3.28 -29.95
CA LEU A 177 22.51 -2.36 -29.80
C LEU A 177 21.17 -3.09 -29.88
N MET A 178 21.00 -3.97 -30.87
CA MET A 178 19.75 -4.69 -31.07
C MET A 178 19.45 -5.66 -29.93
N GLU A 179 20.46 -6.40 -29.45
CA GLU A 179 20.29 -7.29 -28.31
C GLU A 179 20.00 -6.52 -27.01
N ALA A 180 20.64 -5.36 -26.81
CA ALA A 180 20.33 -4.49 -25.69
C ALA A 180 18.87 -3.99 -25.70
N ILE A 181 18.35 -3.58 -26.86
CA ILE A 181 16.94 -3.15 -27.00
C ILE A 181 15.98 -4.32 -26.70
N LYS A 182 16.26 -5.52 -27.23
CA LYS A 182 15.47 -6.73 -26.94
C LYS A 182 15.49 -7.05 -25.45
N ALA A 183 16.65 -6.96 -24.80
CA ALA A 183 16.78 -7.24 -23.38
C ALA A 183 15.96 -6.26 -22.53
N VAL A 184 15.96 -4.97 -22.88
CA VAL A 184 15.09 -3.98 -22.21
C VAL A 184 13.62 -4.34 -22.38
N PHE A 185 13.18 -4.72 -23.58
CA PHE A 185 11.80 -5.16 -23.77
C PHE A 185 11.49 -6.42 -22.95
N ARG A 186 12.39 -7.42 -22.94
CA ARG A 186 12.23 -8.63 -22.11
C ARG A 186 12.09 -8.30 -20.62
N SER A 187 12.84 -7.33 -20.11
CA SER A 187 12.86 -6.99 -18.69
C SER A 187 11.51 -6.47 -18.17
N TRP A 188 10.65 -5.96 -19.06
CA TRP A 188 9.28 -5.57 -18.72
C TRP A 188 8.45 -6.75 -18.19
N ASP A 189 8.68 -7.97 -18.66
CA ASP A 189 7.91 -9.15 -18.25
C ASP A 189 8.68 -10.06 -17.29
N ASN A 190 9.75 -9.55 -16.67
CA ASN A 190 10.47 -10.29 -15.64
C ASN A 190 9.61 -10.43 -14.36
N PRO A 191 9.75 -11.54 -13.60
CA PRO A 191 8.96 -11.76 -12.38
C PRO A 191 9.02 -10.59 -11.40
N ARG A 192 10.21 -9.99 -11.21
CA ARG A 192 10.42 -8.80 -10.37
C ARG A 192 9.58 -7.60 -10.82
N ALA A 193 9.50 -7.36 -12.14
CA ALA A 193 8.77 -6.23 -12.70
C ALA A 193 7.25 -6.43 -12.58
N ILE A 194 6.76 -7.66 -12.76
CA ILE A 194 5.35 -8.02 -12.58
C ILE A 194 4.91 -7.74 -11.13
N VAL A 195 5.70 -8.20 -10.15
CA VAL A 195 5.40 -7.97 -8.73
C VAL A 195 5.43 -6.47 -8.40
N TYR A 196 6.46 -5.74 -8.86
CA TYR A 196 6.56 -4.29 -8.63
C TYR A 196 5.36 -3.54 -9.17
N ARG A 197 4.95 -3.85 -10.41
CA ARG A 197 3.79 -3.23 -11.05
C ARG A 197 2.51 -3.47 -10.28
N ARG A 198 2.29 -4.70 -9.79
CA ARG A 198 1.13 -5.03 -8.94
C ARG A 198 1.12 -4.19 -7.66
N LEU A 199 2.25 -4.11 -6.96
CA LEU A 199 2.35 -3.36 -5.70
C LEU A 199 2.17 -1.85 -5.87
N ASN A 200 2.46 -1.32 -7.06
CA ASN A 200 2.39 0.11 -7.37
C ASN A 200 1.24 0.46 -8.35
N ASP A 201 0.30 -0.46 -8.58
CA ASP A 201 -0.85 -0.25 -9.45
C ASP A 201 -0.50 0.19 -10.90
N ILE A 202 0.61 -0.34 -11.46
CA ILE A 202 1.08 0.00 -12.81
C ILE A 202 0.55 -1.04 -13.83
N PRO A 203 -0.24 -0.64 -14.83
CA PRO A 203 -0.76 -1.57 -15.83
C PRO A 203 0.32 -2.27 -16.67
N SER A 204 0.05 -3.52 -17.03
CA SER A 204 1.00 -4.35 -17.79
C SER A 204 1.12 -3.96 -19.27
N ASP A 205 0.07 -3.34 -19.82
CA ASP A 205 -0.06 -2.93 -21.22
C ASP A 205 0.68 -1.64 -21.57
N TRP A 206 1.21 -0.91 -20.57
CA TRP A 206 1.94 0.34 -20.82
C TRP A 206 3.29 0.16 -21.51
N GLY A 207 3.93 -1.01 -21.35
CA GLY A 207 5.26 -1.30 -21.89
C GLY A 207 6.38 -0.41 -21.31
N THR A 208 7.59 -0.60 -21.84
CA THR A 208 8.77 0.22 -21.50
C THR A 208 9.39 0.81 -22.77
N ALA A 209 9.87 2.05 -22.70
CA ALA A 209 10.64 2.67 -23.77
C ALA A 209 12.14 2.36 -23.62
N VAL A 210 12.90 2.54 -24.70
CA VAL A 210 14.36 2.41 -24.69
C VAL A 210 14.99 3.73 -25.10
N ASN A 211 15.77 4.34 -24.21
CA ASN A 211 16.53 5.55 -24.48
C ASN A 211 17.95 5.16 -24.87
N VAL A 212 18.36 5.54 -26.08
CA VAL A 212 19.72 5.37 -26.59
C VAL A 212 20.37 6.75 -26.61
N GLN A 213 21.41 6.95 -25.81
CA GLN A 213 22.00 8.28 -25.58
C GLN A 213 23.52 8.25 -25.68
N GLU A 214 24.13 9.29 -26.24
CA GLU A 214 25.58 9.48 -26.29
C GLU A 214 26.23 9.32 -24.91
N MET A 215 27.34 8.60 -24.86
CA MET A 215 28.16 8.48 -23.66
C MET A 215 28.90 9.78 -23.35
N VAL A 216 28.82 10.17 -22.08
CA VAL A 216 29.72 11.14 -21.44
C VAL A 216 30.41 10.47 -20.26
N TYR A 217 31.65 10.87 -19.99
CA TYR A 217 32.54 10.12 -19.10
C TYR A 217 32.94 10.93 -17.88
N GLY A 218 32.49 10.46 -16.71
CA GLY A 218 32.94 10.97 -15.41
C GLY A 218 34.29 10.42 -14.94
N ASN A 219 34.88 9.47 -15.67
CA ASN A 219 36.09 8.72 -15.30
C ASN A 219 37.30 8.99 -16.23
N MET A 220 37.34 10.14 -16.90
CA MET A 220 38.46 10.53 -17.77
C MET A 220 39.64 11.20 -17.05
N GLY A 221 39.54 11.39 -15.73
CA GLY A 221 40.55 12.10 -14.94
C GLY A 221 39.94 12.80 -13.74
N ASN A 222 40.76 13.57 -13.02
CA ASN A 222 40.35 14.26 -11.79
C ASN A 222 39.52 15.53 -12.04
N ASP A 223 39.36 15.95 -13.30
CA ASP A 223 38.48 17.04 -13.75
C ASP A 223 37.12 16.54 -14.27
N SER A 224 36.87 15.23 -14.12
CA SER A 224 35.67 14.55 -14.54
C SER A 224 35.02 13.86 -13.34
N GLY A 225 33.70 13.73 -13.32
CA GLY A 225 32.98 13.13 -12.20
C GLY A 225 31.53 12.83 -12.55
N THR A 226 30.80 12.22 -11.63
CA THR A 226 29.37 11.92 -11.79
C THR A 226 28.67 12.09 -10.45
N GLY A 227 27.38 12.39 -10.46
CA GLY A 227 26.62 12.53 -9.23
C GLY A 227 25.11 12.43 -9.42
N VAL A 228 24.45 12.28 -8.28
CA VAL A 228 22.99 12.26 -8.15
C VAL A 228 22.61 13.30 -7.10
N ALA A 229 21.63 14.15 -7.41
CA ALA A 229 21.21 15.21 -6.51
C ALA A 229 19.73 15.52 -6.65
N PHE A 230 19.17 15.98 -5.53
CA PHE A 230 17.79 16.39 -5.35
C PHE A 230 17.75 17.90 -5.11
N THR A 231 16.76 18.60 -5.68
CA THR A 231 16.61 20.05 -5.49
C THR A 231 16.25 20.42 -4.05
N ARG A 232 15.63 19.49 -3.32
CA ARG A 232 15.30 19.57 -1.89
C ARG A 232 15.62 18.24 -1.23
N ASP A 233 15.80 18.23 0.09
CA ASP A 233 16.05 17.00 0.83
C ASP A 233 14.85 16.02 0.71
N PRO A 234 15.03 14.82 0.16
CA PRO A 234 13.93 13.86 -0.04
C PRO A 234 13.42 13.23 1.26
N SER A 235 14.13 13.40 2.37
CA SER A 235 13.79 12.84 3.69
C SER A 235 13.12 13.87 4.59
N THR A 236 13.63 15.10 4.62
CA THR A 236 13.12 16.17 5.51
C THR A 236 12.22 17.16 4.78
N GLY A 237 12.36 17.31 3.46
CA GLY A 237 11.71 18.33 2.66
C GLY A 237 12.35 19.72 2.75
N GLU A 238 13.50 19.85 3.42
CA GLU A 238 14.22 21.12 3.49
C GLU A 238 14.65 21.60 2.10
N LYS A 239 14.47 22.89 1.83
CA LYS A 239 14.90 23.53 0.57
C LYS A 239 16.42 23.73 0.56
N LYS A 240 17.14 22.62 0.43
CA LYS A 240 18.58 22.57 0.25
C LYS A 240 18.89 21.52 -0.82
N LEU A 241 19.84 21.85 -1.70
CA LEU A 241 20.39 20.88 -2.65
C LEU A 241 21.02 19.72 -1.87
N TYR A 242 20.48 18.52 -2.07
CA TYR A 242 20.89 17.33 -1.35
C TYR A 242 21.38 16.30 -2.36
N GLY A 243 22.60 15.79 -2.22
CA GLY A 243 23.11 14.83 -3.17
C GLY A 243 24.54 14.43 -2.93
N GLU A 244 24.97 13.47 -3.73
CA GLU A 244 26.28 12.84 -3.64
C GLU A 244 26.94 12.80 -5.03
N PHE A 245 28.26 12.91 -5.05
CA PHE A 245 29.05 12.82 -6.27
C PHE A 245 30.39 12.11 -6.03
N LEU A 246 30.99 11.63 -7.11
CA LEU A 246 32.33 11.05 -7.12
C LEU A 246 33.13 11.63 -8.29
N MET A 247 34.35 12.08 -8.00
CA MET A 247 35.32 12.44 -9.03
C MET A 247 36.02 11.19 -9.58
N ASN A 248 36.33 11.22 -10.87
CA ASN A 248 36.97 10.15 -11.62
C ASN A 248 36.24 8.81 -11.46
N ALA A 249 34.94 8.79 -11.78
CA ALA A 249 34.03 7.67 -11.55
C ALA A 249 32.90 7.62 -12.59
N GLN A 250 32.23 6.48 -12.73
CA GLN A 250 30.98 6.34 -13.48
C GLN A 250 29.78 6.18 -12.55
N GLY A 251 28.56 6.37 -13.07
CA GLY A 251 27.33 6.33 -12.25
C GLY A 251 27.16 5.02 -11.47
N GLU A 252 27.65 3.90 -12.01
CA GLU A 252 27.68 2.61 -11.32
C GLU A 252 28.45 2.68 -9.99
N ASP A 253 29.56 3.41 -9.92
CA ASP A 253 30.39 3.50 -8.72
C ASP A 253 29.68 4.26 -7.59
N VAL A 254 28.81 5.21 -7.93
CA VAL A 254 27.96 5.94 -6.98
C VAL A 254 26.87 5.01 -6.42
N VAL A 255 26.28 4.17 -7.28
CA VAL A 255 25.21 3.24 -6.89
C VAL A 255 25.74 2.02 -6.13
N ALA A 256 26.89 1.49 -6.53
CA ALA A 256 27.50 0.29 -5.95
C ALA A 256 28.11 0.54 -4.56
N GLY A 257 28.40 1.79 -4.21
CA GLY A 257 28.93 2.15 -2.88
C GLY A 257 30.33 1.61 -2.58
N ILE A 258 31.07 1.16 -3.61
CA ILE A 258 32.47 0.67 -3.49
C ILE A 258 33.39 1.80 -3.03
N ARG A 259 33.10 3.03 -3.44
CA ARG A 259 33.78 4.25 -3.00
C ARG A 259 32.80 5.12 -2.23
N THR A 260 33.23 5.66 -1.10
CA THR A 260 32.43 6.59 -0.29
C THR A 260 32.14 7.86 -1.10
N PRO A 261 30.87 8.15 -1.44
CA PRO A 261 30.52 9.36 -2.16
C PRO A 261 30.77 10.62 -1.34
N GLU A 262 31.00 11.74 -2.03
CA GLU A 262 31.17 13.05 -1.42
C GLU A 262 29.87 13.85 -1.50
N SER A 263 29.54 14.62 -0.46
CA SER A 263 28.37 15.52 -0.48
C SER A 263 28.52 16.57 -1.58
N ILE A 264 27.44 16.86 -2.30
CA ILE A 264 27.38 17.86 -3.37
C ILE A 264 27.91 19.25 -2.96
N ASP A 265 27.85 19.59 -1.68
CA ASP A 265 28.41 20.84 -1.13
C ASP A 265 29.93 20.95 -1.40
N LYS A 266 30.67 19.84 -1.42
CA LYS A 266 32.10 19.83 -1.72
C LYS A 266 32.42 20.13 -3.18
N LEU A 267 31.48 19.92 -4.10
CA LEU A 267 31.68 20.28 -5.51
C LEU A 267 31.92 21.78 -5.67
N LYS A 268 31.34 22.60 -4.77
CA LYS A 268 31.60 24.04 -4.68
C LYS A 268 33.07 24.38 -4.43
N GLU A 269 33.78 23.54 -3.69
CA GLU A 269 35.21 23.73 -3.38
C GLU A 269 36.10 23.26 -4.54
N ILE A 270 35.72 22.18 -5.21
CA ILE A 270 36.51 21.57 -6.30
C ILE A 270 36.35 22.34 -7.62
N ASN A 271 35.11 22.63 -8.01
CA ASN A 271 34.81 23.33 -9.26
C ASN A 271 33.59 24.26 -9.07
N PRO A 272 33.83 25.52 -8.63
CA PRO A 272 32.76 26.49 -8.39
C PRO A 272 31.92 26.81 -9.63
N GLU A 273 32.52 26.81 -10.82
CA GLU A 273 31.81 27.14 -12.07
C GLU A 273 30.76 26.08 -12.40
N VAL A 274 31.15 24.80 -12.35
CA VAL A 274 30.23 23.68 -12.58
C VAL A 274 29.15 23.62 -11.50
N TYR A 275 29.51 23.87 -10.24
CA TYR A 275 28.53 23.88 -9.14
C TYR A 275 27.48 24.99 -9.32
N ASN A 276 27.89 26.22 -9.68
CA ASN A 276 26.96 27.31 -9.93
C ASN A 276 26.06 27.01 -11.14
N GLN A 277 26.63 26.48 -12.22
CA GLN A 277 25.85 26.04 -13.39
C GLN A 277 24.83 24.96 -13.00
N PHE A 278 25.22 24.03 -12.13
CA PHE A 278 24.33 22.97 -11.64
C PHE A 278 23.17 23.52 -10.81
N ILE A 279 23.42 24.49 -9.92
CA ILE A 279 22.37 25.17 -9.15
C ILE A 279 21.36 25.87 -10.06
N ASP A 280 21.83 26.61 -11.05
CA ASP A 280 20.94 27.32 -11.98
C ASP A 280 20.06 26.35 -12.76
N ILE A 281 20.63 25.22 -13.19
CA ILE A 281 19.89 24.15 -13.84
C ILE A 281 18.87 23.52 -12.89
N ALA A 282 19.25 23.22 -11.64
CA ALA A 282 18.39 22.65 -10.62
C ALA A 282 17.17 23.55 -10.33
N LEU A 283 17.39 24.86 -10.18
CA LEU A 283 16.31 25.84 -9.99
C LEU A 283 15.41 25.97 -11.22
N LYS A 284 15.99 25.95 -12.43
CA LYS A 284 15.23 25.99 -13.68
C LYS A 284 14.36 24.73 -13.84
N LEU A 285 14.88 23.56 -13.48
CA LEU A 285 14.16 22.29 -13.50
C LEU A 285 13.03 22.28 -12.46
N GLU A 286 13.29 22.68 -11.21
CA GLU A 286 12.25 22.76 -10.17
C GLU A 286 11.13 23.73 -10.56
N SER A 287 11.47 24.89 -11.13
CA SER A 287 10.49 25.89 -11.59
C SER A 287 9.68 25.41 -12.79
N HIS A 288 10.32 24.70 -13.73
CA HIS A 288 9.68 24.19 -14.94
C HIS A 288 8.70 23.04 -14.65
N TYR A 289 9.16 22.04 -13.88
CA TYR A 289 8.33 20.89 -13.49
C TYR A 289 7.40 21.19 -12.30
N ARG A 290 7.60 22.33 -11.63
CA ARG A 290 6.86 22.79 -10.45
C ARG A 290 6.84 21.71 -9.36
N ASP A 291 7.99 21.06 -9.14
CA ASP A 291 8.18 19.99 -8.15
C ASP A 291 9.66 19.75 -7.87
N MET A 292 9.96 19.17 -6.71
CA MET A 292 11.31 18.71 -6.38
C MET A 292 11.79 17.66 -7.38
N GLN A 293 12.99 17.87 -7.92
CA GLN A 293 13.59 17.02 -8.94
C GLN A 293 14.71 16.17 -8.38
N ASP A 294 14.73 14.90 -8.77
CA ASP A 294 15.84 13.96 -8.69
C ASP A 294 16.61 13.99 -10.02
N MET A 295 17.88 14.34 -9.96
CA MET A 295 18.71 14.67 -11.11
C MET A 295 20.00 13.83 -11.12
N GLU A 296 20.34 13.29 -12.29
CA GLU A 296 21.64 12.66 -12.55
C GLU A 296 22.47 13.55 -13.46
N PHE A 297 23.74 13.76 -13.11
CA PHE A 297 24.66 14.56 -13.90
C PHE A 297 26.04 13.91 -14.02
N THR A 298 26.76 14.29 -15.07
CA THR A 298 28.15 13.91 -15.30
C THR A 298 28.95 15.13 -15.71
N ILE A 299 30.16 15.24 -15.19
CA ILE A 299 31.15 16.24 -15.54
C ILE A 299 32.20 15.53 -16.38
N GLU A 300 32.37 15.95 -17.63
CA GLU A 300 33.43 15.45 -18.50
C GLU A 300 34.38 16.60 -18.80
N ARG A 301 35.63 16.50 -18.32
CA ARG A 301 36.68 17.52 -18.51
C ARG A 301 36.22 18.94 -18.19
N GLY A 302 35.60 19.10 -17.01
CA GLY A 302 35.06 20.37 -16.54
C GLY A 302 33.75 20.84 -17.20
N LYS A 303 33.14 20.06 -18.11
CA LYS A 303 31.83 20.38 -18.70
C LYS A 303 30.71 19.57 -18.07
N LEU A 304 29.66 20.25 -17.61
CA LEU A 304 28.48 19.64 -17.02
C LEU A 304 27.52 19.11 -18.08
N PHE A 305 27.06 17.88 -17.88
CA PHE A 305 26.02 17.23 -18.66
C PHE A 305 24.91 16.71 -17.75
N MET A 306 23.66 16.99 -18.12
CA MET A 306 22.47 16.47 -17.45
C MET A 306 22.01 15.20 -18.15
N LEU A 307 21.92 14.10 -17.41
CA LEU A 307 21.56 12.79 -17.95
C LEU A 307 20.08 12.49 -17.75
N GLN A 308 19.58 12.75 -16.55
CA GLN A 308 18.22 12.42 -16.17
C GLN A 308 17.67 13.48 -15.21
N THR A 309 16.37 13.72 -15.30
CA THR A 309 15.59 14.42 -14.28
C THR A 309 14.24 13.71 -14.15
N ARG A 310 13.72 13.65 -12.94
CA ARG A 310 12.36 13.17 -12.65
C ARG A 310 11.87 13.79 -11.35
N ASN A 311 10.56 13.77 -11.12
CA ASN A 311 10.04 14.12 -9.80
C ASN A 311 10.63 13.17 -8.76
N GLY A 312 11.31 13.73 -7.75
CA GLY A 312 12.03 12.92 -6.78
C GLY A 312 11.08 12.20 -5.82
N LYS A 313 11.35 10.90 -5.63
CA LYS A 313 10.72 10.12 -4.56
C LYS A 313 11.14 10.70 -3.21
N ARG A 314 10.22 10.71 -2.26
CA ARG A 314 10.39 11.42 -0.99
C ARG A 314 9.55 10.76 0.11
N THR A 315 9.90 11.02 1.35
CA THR A 315 9.11 10.60 2.51
C THR A 315 7.80 11.38 2.58
N ALA A 316 6.82 10.87 3.32
CA ALA A 316 5.57 11.59 3.56
C ALA A 316 5.81 12.96 4.20
N THR A 317 6.71 13.05 5.18
CA THR A 317 7.11 14.32 5.80
C THR A 317 7.68 15.31 4.78
N ALA A 318 8.58 14.85 3.91
CA ALA A 318 9.14 15.67 2.86
C ALA A 318 8.08 16.09 1.82
N ALA A 319 7.16 15.19 1.44
CA ALA A 319 6.07 15.50 0.53
C ALA A 319 5.18 16.63 1.05
N LEU A 320 4.77 16.54 2.32
CA LEU A 320 3.96 17.58 2.98
C LEU A 320 4.68 18.92 3.02
N LYS A 321 5.94 18.93 3.50
CA LYS A 321 6.72 20.16 3.60
C LYS A 321 6.95 20.80 2.23
N ILE A 322 7.37 20.03 1.23
CA ILE A 322 7.63 20.53 -0.12
C ILE A 322 6.34 21.07 -0.76
N ALA A 323 5.22 20.38 -0.61
CA ALA A 323 3.93 20.83 -1.14
C ALA A 323 3.52 22.19 -0.53
N VAL A 324 3.63 22.35 0.78
CA VAL A 324 3.32 23.61 1.47
C VAL A 324 4.30 24.72 1.10
N ASP A 325 5.60 24.43 1.07
CA ASP A 325 6.63 25.40 0.70
C ASP A 325 6.45 25.89 -0.75
N LEU A 326 6.13 25.01 -1.70
CA LEU A 326 5.87 25.39 -3.09
C LEU A 326 4.63 26.28 -3.26
N VAL A 327 3.61 26.14 -2.41
CA VAL A 327 2.46 27.06 -2.37
C VAL A 327 2.87 28.41 -1.79
N ASN A 328 3.60 28.42 -0.67
CA ASN A 328 4.10 29.64 -0.03
C ASN A 328 5.05 30.43 -0.95
N GLU A 329 5.79 29.73 -1.81
CA GLU A 329 6.67 30.32 -2.84
C GLU A 329 5.91 30.81 -4.08
N GLY A 330 4.59 30.59 -4.16
CA GLY A 330 3.76 30.96 -5.30
C GLY A 330 3.99 30.08 -6.54
N MET A 331 4.70 28.96 -6.41
CA MET A 331 4.94 28.03 -7.51
C MET A 331 3.74 27.12 -7.78
N LEU A 332 2.90 26.83 -6.79
CA LEU A 332 1.72 25.97 -6.91
C LEU A 332 0.48 26.62 -6.30
N THR A 333 -0.70 26.29 -6.82
CA THR A 333 -1.96 26.53 -6.11
C THR A 333 -2.19 25.46 -5.04
N LYS A 334 -3.09 25.72 -4.08
CA LYS A 334 -3.51 24.72 -3.08
C LYS A 334 -4.00 23.42 -3.74
N GLU A 335 -4.80 23.53 -4.80
CA GLU A 335 -5.33 22.38 -5.55
C GLU A 335 -4.20 21.57 -6.21
N GLU A 336 -3.21 22.24 -6.82
CA GLU A 336 -2.07 21.54 -7.42
C GLU A 336 -1.16 20.87 -6.38
N ALA A 337 -1.00 21.47 -5.21
CA ALA A 337 -0.24 20.89 -4.11
C ALA A 337 -0.90 19.61 -3.56
N LEU A 338 -2.23 19.62 -3.38
CA LEU A 338 -2.99 18.44 -2.96
C LEU A 338 -2.80 17.27 -3.94
N MET A 339 -2.73 17.54 -5.24
CA MET A 339 -2.54 16.51 -6.27
C MET A 339 -1.13 15.89 -6.31
N LYS A 340 -0.15 16.49 -5.64
CA LYS A 340 1.25 16.01 -5.61
C LYS A 340 1.55 15.10 -4.42
N VAL A 341 0.70 15.10 -3.39
CA VAL A 341 0.86 14.23 -2.23
C VAL A 341 0.10 12.94 -2.46
N GLU A 342 0.80 11.80 -2.43
CA GLU A 342 0.15 10.49 -2.58
C GLU A 342 -0.59 10.13 -1.28
N PRO A 343 -1.91 9.81 -1.31
CA PRO A 343 -2.66 9.54 -0.08
C PRO A 343 -2.11 8.37 0.73
N LYS A 344 -1.62 7.31 0.07
CA LYS A 344 -0.99 6.14 0.72
C LYS A 344 0.24 6.52 1.57
N GLN A 345 0.92 7.64 1.27
CA GLN A 345 2.05 8.10 2.07
C GLN A 345 1.60 8.62 3.45
N LEU A 346 0.37 9.09 3.60
CA LEU A 346 -0.13 9.60 4.88
C LEU A 346 -0.23 8.51 5.95
N ASP A 347 -0.52 7.26 5.58
CA ASP A 347 -0.56 6.13 6.52
C ASP A 347 0.76 6.01 7.30
N THR A 348 1.91 6.26 6.66
CA THR A 348 3.23 6.17 7.32
C THR A 348 3.41 7.20 8.45
N LEU A 349 2.67 8.30 8.42
CA LEU A 349 2.72 9.36 9.43
C LEU A 349 1.79 9.10 10.61
N LEU A 350 0.90 8.12 10.51
CA LEU A 350 -0.16 7.85 11.49
C LEU A 350 0.18 6.68 12.41
N HIS A 351 1.13 5.83 12.03
CA HIS A 351 1.57 4.67 12.81
C HIS A 351 3.00 4.81 13.32
N PRO A 352 3.35 4.19 14.46
CA PRO A 352 4.73 4.08 14.92
C PRO A 352 5.64 3.47 13.86
N GLN A 353 6.89 3.92 13.80
CA GLN A 353 7.89 3.46 12.83
C GLN A 353 9.13 2.89 13.54
N PHE A 354 9.84 1.95 12.91
CA PHE A 354 11.14 1.50 13.42
C PHE A 354 12.22 2.54 13.18
N GLU A 355 13.22 2.59 14.05
CA GLU A 355 14.42 3.39 13.79
C GLU A 355 15.16 2.84 12.55
N PRO A 356 15.42 3.64 11.50
CA PRO A 356 15.96 3.14 10.24
C PRO A 356 17.31 2.41 10.37
N LYS A 357 18.15 2.84 11.32
CA LYS A 357 19.45 2.21 11.58
C LYS A 357 19.30 0.82 12.19
N ALA A 358 18.36 0.64 13.10
CA ALA A 358 18.10 -0.64 13.73
C ALA A 358 17.46 -1.62 12.73
N LEU A 359 16.49 -1.14 11.94
CA LEU A 359 15.80 -1.96 10.93
C LEU A 359 16.75 -2.48 9.85
N LYS A 360 17.73 -1.67 9.40
CA LYS A 360 18.69 -2.06 8.36
C LYS A 360 19.64 -3.19 8.79
N ASN A 361 19.93 -3.29 10.08
CA ASN A 361 20.81 -4.32 10.64
C ASN A 361 20.05 -5.60 11.05
N ALA A 362 18.72 -5.53 11.12
CA ALA A 362 17.87 -6.61 11.58
C ALA A 362 17.58 -7.63 10.46
N VAL A 363 17.66 -8.91 10.78
CA VAL A 363 17.35 -9.99 9.82
C VAL A 363 15.95 -10.54 10.12
N PRO A 364 15.02 -10.55 9.15
CA PRO A 364 13.69 -11.08 9.36
C PRO A 364 13.71 -12.60 9.52
N ILE A 365 13.09 -13.10 10.59
CA ILE A 365 12.98 -14.54 10.89
C ILE A 365 11.88 -15.22 10.08
N ALA A 366 10.84 -14.48 9.72
CA ALA A 366 9.71 -14.97 8.94
C ALA A 366 9.02 -13.80 8.23
N LYS A 367 8.17 -14.12 7.24
CA LYS A 367 7.34 -13.14 6.54
C LYS A 367 5.90 -13.62 6.40
N GLY A 368 4.95 -12.78 6.81
CA GLY A 368 3.52 -12.96 6.59
C GLY A 368 2.93 -11.87 5.68
N LEU A 369 1.61 -11.74 5.71
CA LEU A 369 0.88 -10.69 5.00
C LEU A 369 0.88 -9.39 5.84
N PRO A 370 1.17 -8.23 5.23
CA PRO A 370 1.16 -6.92 5.90
C PRO A 370 -0.28 -6.46 6.18
N ALA A 371 -0.93 -7.08 7.17
CA ALA A 371 -2.35 -6.92 7.44
C ALA A 371 -2.72 -5.52 7.95
N SER A 372 -1.96 -4.98 8.90
CA SER A 372 -2.18 -3.63 9.43
C SER A 372 -0.83 -2.91 9.58
N PRO A 373 -0.65 -1.72 8.98
CA PRO A 373 0.63 -1.02 8.96
C PRO A 373 1.10 -0.58 10.35
N GLY A 374 2.41 -0.33 10.46
CA GLY A 374 3.05 0.13 11.68
C GLY A 374 4.17 -0.77 12.18
N ALA A 375 4.97 -0.24 13.11
CA ALA A 375 6.05 -0.93 13.77
C ALA A 375 5.68 -1.26 15.21
N ALA A 376 5.75 -2.54 15.58
CA ALA A 376 5.47 -2.99 16.93
C ALA A 376 6.62 -3.81 17.50
N THR A 377 6.94 -3.58 18.77
CA THR A 377 7.92 -4.37 19.50
C THR A 377 7.38 -4.69 20.88
N GLY A 378 7.46 -5.96 21.25
CA GLY A 378 6.96 -6.42 22.54
C GLY A 378 7.33 -7.86 22.83
N LYS A 379 6.90 -8.30 24.02
CA LYS A 379 7.04 -9.68 24.46
C LYS A 379 5.92 -10.55 23.90
N VAL A 380 6.24 -11.78 23.52
CA VAL A 380 5.29 -12.74 22.96
C VAL A 380 4.35 -13.27 24.03
N TYR A 381 3.04 -13.30 23.74
CA TYR A 381 2.01 -14.00 24.51
C TYR A 381 1.08 -14.77 23.57
N PHE A 382 0.62 -15.94 24.01
CA PHE A 382 -0.14 -16.87 23.15
C PHE A 382 -1.64 -16.91 23.44
N THR A 383 -2.10 -16.24 24.49
CA THR A 383 -3.52 -16.12 24.85
C THR A 383 -3.87 -14.67 25.14
N ALA A 384 -5.12 -14.28 24.89
CA ALA A 384 -5.61 -12.94 25.20
C ALA A 384 -5.57 -12.64 26.70
N GLU A 385 -5.93 -13.61 27.55
CA GLU A 385 -5.87 -13.47 29.00
C GLU A 385 -4.46 -13.19 29.51
N ASP A 386 -3.45 -13.90 29.01
CA ASP A 386 -2.07 -13.69 29.45
C ASP A 386 -1.54 -12.33 29.01
N ALA A 387 -1.98 -11.83 27.85
CA ALA A 387 -1.69 -10.47 27.39
C ALA A 387 -2.31 -9.43 28.34
N VAL A 388 -3.58 -9.58 28.74
CA VAL A 388 -4.25 -8.66 29.68
C VAL A 388 -3.58 -8.71 31.06
N LYS A 389 -3.36 -9.91 31.62
CA LYS A 389 -2.66 -10.10 32.91
C LYS A 389 -1.26 -9.49 32.89
N ALA A 390 -0.55 -9.58 31.77
CA ALA A 390 0.77 -8.98 31.62
C ALA A 390 0.72 -7.43 31.66
N VAL A 391 -0.32 -6.81 31.10
CA VAL A 391 -0.54 -5.35 31.23
C VAL A 391 -0.85 -4.96 32.66
N GLU A 392 -1.73 -5.70 33.35
CA GLU A 392 -2.05 -5.46 34.76
C GLU A 392 -0.81 -5.57 35.67
N GLN A 393 0.11 -6.48 35.34
CA GLN A 393 1.41 -6.65 35.99
C GLN A 393 2.45 -5.59 35.59
N GLY A 394 2.09 -4.64 34.71
CA GLY A 394 2.91 -3.48 34.34
C GLY A 394 3.72 -3.62 33.05
N ASN A 395 3.60 -4.72 32.29
CA ASN A 395 4.23 -4.84 30.97
C ASN A 395 3.39 -4.11 29.92
N LYS A 396 3.93 -3.04 29.30
CA LYS A 396 3.22 -2.26 28.28
C LYS A 396 3.55 -2.64 26.83
N GLN A 397 4.49 -3.55 26.62
CA GLN A 397 5.00 -3.91 25.29
C GLN A 397 4.73 -5.39 25.04
N ILE A 398 3.60 -5.68 24.39
CA ILE A 398 3.04 -7.02 24.23
C ILE A 398 2.79 -7.29 22.75
N ILE A 399 3.10 -8.50 22.30
CA ILE A 399 2.75 -9.02 20.98
C ILE A 399 1.91 -10.28 21.18
N LEU A 400 0.66 -10.25 20.69
CA LEU A 400 -0.23 -11.39 20.72
C LEU A 400 0.06 -12.29 19.51
N VAL A 401 0.38 -13.56 19.77
CA VAL A 401 0.70 -14.57 18.75
C VAL A 401 -0.36 -15.67 18.81
N ARG A 402 -1.17 -15.80 17.76
CA ARG A 402 -2.28 -16.78 17.70
C ARG A 402 -2.22 -17.57 16.39
N LEU A 403 -2.79 -18.77 16.35
CA LEU A 403 -2.98 -19.46 15.07
C LEU A 403 -3.94 -18.66 14.18
N GLU A 404 -5.06 -18.27 14.75
CA GLU A 404 -6.07 -17.34 14.23
C GLU A 404 -6.70 -16.62 15.42
N THR A 405 -7.22 -15.41 15.24
CA THR A 405 -7.93 -14.72 16.33
C THR A 405 -9.42 -14.91 16.20
N SER A 406 -10.09 -15.08 17.34
CA SER A 406 -11.55 -15.08 17.45
C SER A 406 -12.04 -13.78 18.12
N PRO A 407 -13.36 -13.52 18.17
CA PRO A 407 -13.90 -12.39 18.91
C PRO A 407 -13.59 -12.41 20.41
N GLU A 408 -13.32 -13.58 21.00
CA GLU A 408 -12.93 -13.72 22.41
C GLU A 408 -11.51 -13.16 22.67
N ASP A 409 -10.70 -13.00 21.61
CA ASP A 409 -9.35 -12.45 21.71
C ASP A 409 -9.29 -10.91 21.72
N ILE A 410 -10.43 -10.21 21.59
CA ILE A 410 -10.48 -8.74 21.40
C ILE A 410 -9.78 -7.96 22.52
N GLU A 411 -10.01 -8.32 23.78
CA GLU A 411 -9.38 -7.65 24.92
C GLU A 411 -7.85 -7.76 24.85
N GLY A 412 -7.35 -8.96 24.53
CA GLY A 412 -5.91 -9.23 24.33
C GLY A 412 -5.33 -8.49 23.12
N MET A 413 -6.08 -8.39 22.03
CA MET A 413 -5.70 -7.65 20.83
C MET A 413 -5.59 -6.15 21.11
N HIS A 414 -6.50 -5.58 21.90
CA HIS A 414 -6.53 -4.16 22.23
C HIS A 414 -5.34 -3.74 23.11
N VAL A 415 -4.93 -4.59 24.05
CA VAL A 415 -3.78 -4.30 24.93
C VAL A 415 -2.42 -4.54 24.26
N SER A 416 -2.41 -5.22 23.11
CA SER A 416 -1.20 -5.60 22.39
C SER A 416 -0.71 -4.48 21.46
N GLN A 417 0.61 -4.29 21.39
CA GLN A 417 1.25 -3.37 20.46
C GLN A 417 1.27 -3.91 19.02
N GLY A 418 1.22 -5.23 18.88
CA GLY A 418 1.17 -5.90 17.59
C GLY A 418 0.57 -7.30 17.68
N ILE A 419 0.07 -7.77 16.54
CA ILE A 419 -0.63 -9.06 16.44
C ILE A 419 0.00 -9.88 15.32
N LEU A 420 0.36 -11.12 15.61
CA LEU A 420 0.91 -12.08 14.66
C LEU A 420 -0.01 -13.30 14.58
N THR A 421 -0.45 -13.64 13.37
CA THR A 421 -1.25 -14.86 13.15
C THR A 421 -0.59 -15.85 12.21
N GLY A 422 -0.73 -17.15 12.51
CA GLY A 422 -0.23 -18.23 11.65
C GLY A 422 -1.10 -18.47 10.41
N ARG A 423 -2.41 -18.19 10.52
CA ARG A 423 -3.42 -18.28 9.45
C ARG A 423 -4.17 -16.95 9.30
N GLY A 424 -4.95 -16.82 8.23
CA GLY A 424 -5.77 -15.64 7.95
C GLY A 424 -5.16 -14.69 6.92
N GLY A 425 -6.02 -14.09 6.09
CA GLY A 425 -5.62 -13.16 5.03
C GLY A 425 -5.46 -11.72 5.48
N MET A 426 -5.31 -10.80 4.52
CA MET A 426 -5.40 -9.34 4.71
C MET A 426 -6.73 -8.88 5.31
N THR A 427 -7.66 -9.76 5.54
CA THR A 427 -9.08 -9.49 5.74
C THR A 427 -9.68 -10.31 6.88
N SER A 428 -8.85 -11.15 7.51
CA SER A 428 -9.21 -11.95 8.66
C SER A 428 -9.67 -11.08 9.82
N HIS A 429 -10.32 -11.70 10.82
CA HIS A 429 -10.70 -11.04 12.06
C HIS A 429 -9.54 -10.23 12.65
N ALA A 430 -8.35 -10.84 12.77
CA ALA A 430 -7.13 -10.15 13.21
C ALA A 430 -6.81 -8.90 12.40
N ALA A 431 -6.81 -9.02 11.06
CA ALA A 431 -6.45 -7.93 10.16
C ALA A 431 -7.44 -6.76 10.20
N VAL A 432 -8.74 -7.06 10.23
CA VAL A 432 -9.81 -6.04 10.24
C VAL A 432 -9.83 -5.29 11.56
N VAL A 433 -9.76 -6.01 12.68
CA VAL A 433 -9.75 -5.41 14.02
C VAL A 433 -8.47 -4.61 14.24
N ALA A 434 -7.30 -5.16 13.88
CA ALA A 434 -6.03 -4.45 14.00
C ALA A 434 -5.99 -3.16 13.17
N ARG A 435 -6.53 -3.17 11.93
CA ARG A 435 -6.67 -1.94 11.12
C ARG A 435 -7.65 -0.94 11.71
N GLY A 436 -8.72 -1.40 12.35
CA GLY A 436 -9.65 -0.56 13.10
C GLY A 436 -8.93 0.18 14.23
N MET A 437 -8.17 -0.57 15.03
CA MET A 437 -7.41 -0.07 16.17
C MET A 437 -6.14 0.70 15.79
N GLY A 438 -5.66 0.57 14.55
CA GLY A 438 -4.36 1.10 14.10
C GLY A 438 -3.16 0.34 14.68
N THR A 439 -3.39 -0.87 15.18
CA THR A 439 -2.38 -1.77 15.75
C THR A 439 -1.63 -2.50 14.63
N CYS A 440 -0.32 -2.65 14.75
CA CYS A 440 0.50 -3.40 13.79
C CYS A 440 0.02 -4.86 13.72
N CYS A 441 -0.20 -5.38 12.51
CA CYS A 441 -0.58 -6.78 12.35
C CYS A 441 0.10 -7.42 11.15
N VAL A 442 0.68 -8.59 11.40
CA VAL A 442 1.18 -9.50 10.36
C VAL A 442 0.31 -10.76 10.40
N ALA A 443 -0.47 -10.97 9.35
CA ALA A 443 -1.41 -12.10 9.29
C ALA A 443 -0.94 -13.23 8.36
N GLY A 444 -1.42 -14.45 8.61
CA GLY A 444 -1.21 -15.57 7.68
C GLY A 444 0.25 -15.96 7.48
N CYS A 445 1.05 -15.91 8.53
CA CYS A 445 2.45 -16.31 8.46
C CYS A 445 2.58 -17.85 8.45
N GLY A 446 2.41 -18.46 7.28
CA GLY A 446 2.58 -19.91 7.12
C GLY A 446 4.03 -20.42 7.36
N GLU A 447 5.00 -19.51 7.43
CA GLU A 447 6.41 -19.81 7.73
C GLU A 447 6.67 -20.12 9.22
N ILE A 448 5.72 -19.83 10.12
CA ILE A 448 5.84 -20.12 11.55
C ILE A 448 4.89 -21.24 11.96
N LYS A 449 5.34 -22.10 12.89
CA LYS A 449 4.50 -23.12 13.53
C LYS A 449 4.24 -22.70 14.97
N ILE A 450 2.99 -22.37 15.27
CA ILE A 450 2.56 -21.90 16.58
C ILE A 450 2.01 -23.09 17.38
N TYR A 451 2.48 -23.25 18.62
CA TYR A 451 2.03 -24.27 19.57
C TYR A 451 1.47 -23.58 20.81
N GLU A 452 0.19 -23.23 20.75
CA GLU A 452 -0.48 -22.39 21.76
C GLU A 452 -0.48 -23.02 23.16
N GLU A 453 -0.87 -24.30 23.28
CA GLU A 453 -0.86 -25.04 24.55
C GLU A 453 0.53 -25.12 25.19
N CYS A 454 1.58 -25.16 24.37
CA CYS A 454 2.95 -25.27 24.84
C CYS A 454 3.63 -23.90 25.01
N LYS A 455 2.94 -22.80 24.67
CA LYS A 455 3.42 -21.42 24.78
C LYS A 455 4.75 -21.15 24.07
N TYR A 456 4.90 -21.67 22.85
CA TYR A 456 6.02 -21.36 21.97
C TYR A 456 5.65 -21.40 20.48
N PHE A 457 6.43 -20.74 19.63
CA PHE A 457 6.41 -20.95 18.18
C PHE A 457 7.81 -21.24 17.64
N ILE A 458 7.87 -21.87 16.46
CA ILE A 458 9.10 -22.18 15.74
C ILE A 458 9.10 -21.45 14.40
N ASP A 459 10.21 -20.77 14.07
CA ASP A 459 10.40 -20.11 12.78
C ASP A 459 10.84 -21.09 11.67
N LYS A 460 11.01 -20.59 10.44
CA LYS A 460 11.45 -21.40 9.30
C LYS A 460 12.87 -21.97 9.43
N ASN A 461 13.70 -21.36 10.28
CA ASN A 461 15.09 -21.77 10.52
C ASN A 461 15.20 -22.77 11.68
N GLY A 462 14.09 -23.09 12.35
CA GLY A 462 14.06 -23.99 13.51
C GLY A 462 14.35 -23.31 14.85
N CYS A 463 14.42 -21.97 14.90
CA CYS A 463 14.57 -21.22 16.14
C CYS A 463 13.23 -21.17 16.90
N ARG A 464 13.29 -21.46 18.20
CA ARG A 464 12.14 -21.51 19.10
C ARG A 464 12.04 -20.22 19.90
N PHE A 465 10.85 -19.61 19.89
CA PHE A 465 10.48 -18.42 20.66
C PHE A 465 9.41 -18.79 21.67
N ASN A 466 9.65 -18.51 22.95
CA ASN A 466 8.75 -18.82 24.06
C ASN A 466 7.99 -17.58 24.52
N GLU A 467 6.96 -17.79 25.34
CA GLU A 467 6.24 -16.69 25.98
C GLU A 467 7.19 -15.80 26.78
N GLY A 468 7.06 -14.49 26.63
CA GLY A 468 7.93 -13.49 27.23
C GLY A 468 9.15 -13.09 26.41
N ASP A 469 9.49 -13.82 25.34
CA ASP A 469 10.59 -13.48 24.43
C ASP A 469 10.25 -12.23 23.59
N TRP A 470 11.27 -11.47 23.21
CA TRP A 470 11.10 -10.25 22.43
C TRP A 470 11.00 -10.55 20.94
N ILE A 471 9.98 -9.99 20.31
CA ILE A 471 9.89 -9.92 18.84
C ILE A 471 9.48 -8.53 18.39
N SER A 472 9.77 -8.23 17.13
CA SER A 472 9.33 -7.01 16.47
C SER A 472 8.60 -7.34 15.16
N LEU A 473 7.50 -6.64 14.91
CA LEU A 473 6.64 -6.82 13.74
C LEU A 473 6.63 -5.55 12.89
N ASP A 474 6.90 -5.70 11.60
CA ASP A 474 6.65 -4.68 10.60
C ASP A 474 5.38 -5.02 9.82
N GLY A 475 4.28 -4.41 10.24
CA GLY A 475 2.96 -4.58 9.63
C GLY A 475 2.82 -3.93 8.26
N SER A 476 3.81 -3.14 7.82
CA SER A 476 3.83 -2.50 6.49
C SER A 476 4.48 -3.41 5.45
N THR A 477 5.50 -4.18 5.85
CA THR A 477 6.21 -5.11 4.95
C THR A 477 5.83 -6.57 5.15
N GLY A 478 5.20 -6.90 6.29
CA GLY A 478 4.87 -8.25 6.72
C GLY A 478 6.05 -9.00 7.35
N ASN A 479 7.16 -8.32 7.63
CA ASN A 479 8.36 -8.94 8.19
C ASN A 479 8.25 -9.11 9.71
N ILE A 480 8.78 -10.22 10.21
CA ILE A 480 8.87 -10.55 11.64
C ILE A 480 10.35 -10.64 12.00
N TYR A 481 10.74 -10.00 13.10
CA TYR A 481 12.12 -9.95 13.61
C TYR A 481 12.18 -10.59 14.98
N GLY A 482 13.13 -11.51 15.19
CA GLY A 482 13.34 -12.24 16.46
C GLY A 482 14.09 -11.45 17.52
N GLU A 483 14.10 -10.12 17.43
CA GLU A 483 14.85 -9.23 18.32
C GLU A 483 14.05 -7.97 18.66
N LYS A 484 14.51 -7.24 19.68
CA LYS A 484 13.90 -5.98 20.12
C LYS A 484 14.41 -4.82 19.25
N LEU A 485 13.53 -4.25 18.43
CA LEU A 485 13.81 -3.05 17.65
C LEU A 485 13.24 -1.80 18.34
N PRO A 486 13.97 -0.66 18.35
CA PRO A 486 13.44 0.60 18.85
C PRO A 486 12.38 1.17 17.89
N THR A 487 11.26 1.62 18.46
CA THR A 487 10.17 2.30 17.74
C THR A 487 10.17 3.80 18.04
N MET A 488 9.66 4.59 17.10
CA MET A 488 9.47 6.04 17.21
C MET A 488 7.98 6.36 17.11
N GLU A 489 7.48 7.18 18.03
CA GLU A 489 6.09 7.66 17.98
C GLU A 489 5.88 8.65 16.82
N PRO A 490 4.73 8.58 16.14
CA PRO A 490 4.40 9.52 15.07
C PRO A 490 4.16 10.92 15.63
N LYS A 491 4.82 11.93 15.06
CA LYS A 491 4.54 13.34 15.32
C LYS A 491 3.83 13.96 14.13
N MET A 492 2.59 14.38 14.35
CA MET A 492 1.81 15.15 13.38
C MET A 492 2.44 16.54 13.24
N SER A 493 2.90 16.87 12.03
CA SER A 493 3.54 18.15 11.75
C SER A 493 2.52 19.25 11.46
N ASP A 494 2.88 20.52 11.65
CA ASP A 494 2.03 21.66 11.29
C ASP A 494 1.68 21.68 9.78
N TYR A 495 2.59 21.15 8.94
CA TYR A 495 2.37 20.99 7.51
C TYR A 495 1.24 20.00 7.19
N PHE A 496 1.08 18.95 8.00
CA PHE A 496 -0.02 18.00 7.85
C PHE A 496 -1.37 18.69 8.08
N ASN A 497 -1.50 19.45 9.17
CA ASN A 497 -2.75 20.17 9.46
C ASN A 497 -3.09 21.17 8.35
N THR A 498 -2.10 21.93 7.88
CA THR A 498 -2.27 22.88 6.77
C THR A 498 -2.78 22.21 5.49
N LEU A 499 -2.20 21.06 5.11
CA LEU A 499 -2.65 20.33 3.92
C LEU A 499 -4.07 19.78 4.11
N MET A 500 -4.39 19.28 5.30
CA MET A 500 -5.70 18.72 5.62
C MET A 500 -6.80 19.80 5.61
N GLU A 501 -6.50 21.02 6.06
CA GLU A 501 -7.41 22.17 5.91
C GLU A 501 -7.68 22.48 4.43
N TRP A 502 -6.65 22.46 3.57
CA TRP A 502 -6.84 22.66 2.14
C TRP A 502 -7.64 21.53 1.50
N ALA A 503 -7.46 20.29 1.95
CA ALA A 503 -8.24 19.15 1.47
C ALA A 503 -9.73 19.31 1.82
N ASP A 504 -10.03 19.75 3.03
CA ASP A 504 -11.41 19.99 3.49
C ASP A 504 -12.10 21.15 2.75
N GLU A 505 -11.36 22.21 2.39
CA GLU A 505 -11.89 23.31 1.58
C GLU A 505 -12.38 22.85 0.19
N VAL A 506 -11.80 21.78 -0.35
CA VAL A 506 -11.98 21.36 -1.75
C VAL A 506 -12.87 20.13 -1.90
N ARG A 507 -12.83 19.19 -0.94
CA ARG A 507 -13.60 17.94 -1.03
C ARG A 507 -15.11 18.19 -1.01
N MET A 508 -15.85 17.38 -1.78
CA MET A 508 -17.32 17.38 -1.75
C MET A 508 -17.89 16.23 -0.92
N LEU A 509 -17.22 15.07 -0.96
CA LEU A 509 -17.58 13.92 -0.12
C LEU A 509 -17.34 14.26 1.36
N LYS A 510 -18.33 13.91 2.19
CA LYS A 510 -18.12 13.84 3.64
C LYS A 510 -17.29 12.62 4.00
N ILE A 511 -16.46 12.74 5.02
CA ILE A 511 -15.64 11.63 5.51
C ILE A 511 -16.15 11.21 6.87
N ARG A 512 -16.75 10.02 6.96
CA ARG A 512 -17.17 9.40 8.21
C ARG A 512 -16.17 8.32 8.62
N THR A 513 -16.34 7.79 9.82
CA THR A 513 -15.52 6.70 10.34
C THR A 513 -16.33 5.42 10.57
N ASN A 514 -15.66 4.27 10.51
CA ASN A 514 -16.14 3.01 11.03
C ASN A 514 -15.56 2.90 12.44
N ALA A 515 -16.38 3.10 13.46
CA ALA A 515 -15.95 3.13 14.84
C ALA A 515 -17.04 2.53 15.73
N ASP A 516 -16.63 1.60 16.57
CA ASP A 516 -17.54 0.79 17.38
C ASP A 516 -17.46 1.20 18.86
N THR A 517 -16.35 1.81 19.27
CA THR A 517 -16.11 2.28 20.66
C THR A 517 -16.00 3.80 20.75
N PRO A 518 -16.22 4.41 21.93
CA PRO A 518 -15.97 5.84 22.16
C PRO A 518 -14.51 6.24 21.93
N ALA A 519 -13.55 5.37 22.22
CA ALA A 519 -12.13 5.65 21.99
C ALA A 519 -11.81 5.78 20.49
N ASP A 520 -12.36 4.89 19.67
CA ASP A 520 -12.21 4.94 18.21
C ASP A 520 -12.89 6.18 17.62
N ALA A 521 -14.08 6.52 18.14
CA ALA A 521 -14.82 7.73 17.76
C ALA A 521 -14.01 9.00 18.08
N ALA A 522 -13.45 9.11 19.28
CA ALA A 522 -12.60 10.23 19.69
C ALA A 522 -11.36 10.36 18.79
N GLN A 523 -10.72 9.23 18.47
CA GLN A 523 -9.54 9.21 17.60
C GLN A 523 -9.90 9.64 16.17
N ALA A 524 -11.02 9.17 15.63
CA ALA A 524 -11.48 9.55 14.30
C ALA A 524 -11.83 11.04 14.21
N LEU A 525 -12.45 11.61 15.25
CA LEU A 525 -12.73 13.05 15.31
C LEU A 525 -11.46 13.89 15.30
N ARG A 526 -10.41 13.46 16.02
CA ARG A 526 -9.09 14.12 15.98
C ARG A 526 -8.49 14.14 14.57
N PHE A 527 -8.77 13.10 13.78
CA PHE A 527 -8.36 13.01 12.38
C PHE A 527 -9.33 13.70 11.40
N GLY A 528 -10.41 14.31 11.87
CA GLY A 528 -11.34 15.10 11.06
C GLY A 528 -12.55 14.32 10.51
N ALA A 529 -12.95 13.22 11.14
CA ALA A 529 -14.19 12.53 10.77
C ALA A 529 -15.44 13.38 11.09
N GLU A 530 -16.44 13.31 10.23
CA GLU A 530 -17.68 14.10 10.28
C GLU A 530 -18.90 13.24 10.66
N GLY A 531 -18.68 12.18 11.43
CA GLY A 531 -19.69 11.19 11.80
C GLY A 531 -19.18 9.76 11.79
N ILE A 532 -20.01 8.83 12.27
CA ILE A 532 -19.75 7.39 12.17
C ILE A 532 -20.65 6.82 11.08
N GLY A 533 -20.09 6.30 9.99
CA GLY A 533 -20.85 5.70 8.89
C GLY A 533 -21.14 4.21 9.09
N LEU A 534 -20.46 3.58 10.05
CA LEU A 534 -20.72 2.21 10.49
C LEU A 534 -20.25 2.02 11.94
N CYS A 535 -21.21 1.82 12.84
CA CYS A 535 -20.99 1.27 14.19
C CYS A 535 -21.56 -0.16 14.19
N ARG A 536 -20.67 -1.13 14.41
CA ARG A 536 -20.99 -2.55 14.49
C ARG A 536 -21.42 -2.89 15.90
N THR A 537 -22.67 -3.32 16.05
CA THR A 537 -23.21 -3.65 17.38
C THR A 537 -22.68 -4.96 17.93
N GLU A 538 -22.00 -5.75 17.11
CA GLU A 538 -21.61 -7.11 17.48
C GLU A 538 -20.37 -7.13 18.35
N HIS A 539 -19.47 -6.17 18.09
CA HIS A 539 -18.33 -5.91 18.94
C HIS A 539 -18.74 -5.48 20.36
N MET A 540 -19.95 -4.91 20.52
CA MET A 540 -20.50 -4.55 21.82
C MET A 540 -21.04 -5.75 22.62
N PHE A 541 -21.06 -6.96 22.05
CA PHE A 541 -21.54 -8.19 22.70
C PHE A 541 -20.41 -9.18 23.04
N PHE A 542 -19.19 -8.95 22.55
CA PHE A 542 -18.05 -9.83 22.79
C PHE A 542 -17.30 -9.55 24.11
N GLU A 543 -17.62 -8.47 24.83
CA GLU A 543 -17.08 -8.23 26.17
C GLU A 543 -17.49 -9.35 27.14
N SER A 544 -16.58 -9.70 28.06
CA SER A 544 -16.68 -10.87 28.94
C SER A 544 -17.94 -10.89 29.83
N ASP A 545 -18.49 -9.74 30.22
CA ASP A 545 -19.73 -9.62 31.00
C ASP A 545 -21.01 -9.70 30.16
N ARG A 546 -20.90 -9.62 28.83
CA ARG A 546 -22.03 -9.55 27.88
C ARG A 546 -22.22 -10.82 27.07
N ILE A 547 -21.14 -11.58 26.88
CA ILE A 547 -21.17 -12.84 26.14
C ILE A 547 -22.14 -13.86 26.78
N GLY A 548 -22.23 -13.89 28.12
CA GLY A 548 -23.14 -14.76 28.86
C GLY A 548 -24.62 -14.50 28.53
N PRO A 549 -25.14 -13.28 28.74
CA PRO A 549 -26.50 -12.91 28.31
C PRO A 549 -26.77 -13.11 26.81
N MET A 550 -25.76 -12.91 25.95
CA MET A 550 -25.89 -13.16 24.51
C MET A 550 -26.07 -14.65 24.22
N ARG A 551 -25.27 -15.52 24.85
CA ARG A 551 -25.42 -16.97 24.77
C ARG A 551 -26.79 -17.42 25.29
N GLU A 552 -27.27 -16.83 26.39
CA GLU A 552 -28.62 -17.05 26.95
C GLU A 552 -29.73 -16.75 25.94
N MET A 553 -29.60 -15.66 25.20
CA MET A 553 -30.52 -15.32 24.12
C MET A 553 -30.49 -16.38 23.00
N ILE A 554 -29.32 -16.89 22.65
CA ILE A 554 -29.14 -17.86 21.55
C ILE A 554 -29.79 -19.21 21.85
N VAL A 555 -29.62 -19.75 23.06
CA VAL A 555 -30.15 -21.08 23.41
C VAL A 555 -31.64 -21.06 23.81
N SER A 556 -32.22 -19.88 23.99
CA SER A 556 -33.60 -19.69 24.43
C SER A 556 -34.60 -20.29 23.42
N ARG A 557 -35.51 -21.14 23.91
CA ARG A 557 -36.49 -21.85 23.07
C ARG A 557 -37.78 -21.06 22.84
N THR A 558 -38.08 -20.08 23.68
CA THR A 558 -39.29 -19.24 23.57
C THR A 558 -38.95 -17.76 23.44
N SER A 559 -39.86 -16.99 22.84
CA SER A 559 -39.69 -15.53 22.73
C SER A 559 -39.64 -14.86 24.09
N GLU A 560 -40.38 -15.35 25.09
CA GLU A 560 -40.34 -14.83 26.47
C GLU A 560 -38.98 -15.03 27.13
N GLN A 561 -38.33 -16.18 26.92
CA GLN A 561 -36.97 -16.43 27.41
C GLN A 561 -35.96 -15.51 26.72
N ARG A 562 -36.05 -15.38 25.39
CA ARG A 562 -35.19 -14.45 24.64
C ARG A 562 -35.34 -13.02 25.11
N LYS A 563 -36.57 -12.54 25.33
CA LYS A 563 -36.81 -11.18 25.85
C LYS A 563 -36.15 -10.96 27.21
N LYS A 564 -36.20 -11.92 28.13
CA LYS A 564 -35.49 -11.83 29.42
C LYS A 564 -33.97 -11.74 29.27
N ALA A 565 -33.38 -12.48 28.35
CA ALA A 565 -31.95 -12.40 28.07
C ALA A 565 -31.59 -11.04 27.43
N LEU A 566 -32.40 -10.58 26.48
CA LEU A 566 -32.25 -9.27 25.83
C LEU A 566 -32.41 -8.10 26.82
N ASP A 567 -33.28 -8.20 27.81
CA ASP A 567 -33.45 -7.20 28.87
C ASP A 567 -32.17 -7.01 29.72
N LYS A 568 -31.33 -8.05 29.85
CA LYS A 568 -30.02 -7.96 30.51
C LYS A 568 -29.00 -7.19 29.65
N LEU A 569 -29.06 -7.35 28.33
CA LEU A 569 -28.17 -6.67 27.37
C LEU A 569 -28.56 -5.21 27.14
N LEU A 570 -29.85 -4.88 27.22
CA LEU A 570 -30.39 -3.53 26.99
C LEU A 570 -29.64 -2.40 27.73
N PRO A 571 -29.46 -2.45 29.08
CA PRO A 571 -28.78 -1.36 29.79
C PRO A 571 -27.30 -1.22 29.41
N MET A 572 -26.62 -2.32 29.07
CA MET A 572 -25.22 -2.33 28.66
C MET A 572 -25.06 -1.66 27.30
N GLN A 573 -25.86 -2.07 26.31
CA GLN A 573 -25.82 -1.49 24.96
C GLN A 573 -26.26 -0.02 24.96
N ARG A 574 -27.27 0.34 25.76
CA ARG A 574 -27.69 1.74 25.93
C ARG A 574 -26.54 2.61 26.45
N ALA A 575 -25.78 2.12 27.44
CA ALA A 575 -24.65 2.86 27.99
C ALA A 575 -23.55 3.12 26.94
N ASP A 576 -23.25 2.14 26.08
CA ASP A 576 -22.29 2.32 24.99
C ASP A 576 -22.74 3.38 24.00
N PHE A 577 -24.01 3.33 23.58
CA PHE A 577 -24.55 4.32 22.66
C PHE A 577 -24.57 5.71 23.26
N GLU A 578 -24.89 5.85 24.56
CA GLU A 578 -24.78 7.14 25.23
C GLU A 578 -23.34 7.67 25.20
N ALA A 579 -22.36 6.83 25.54
CA ALA A 579 -20.95 7.21 25.52
C ALA A 579 -20.50 7.62 24.10
N LEU A 580 -20.94 6.87 23.08
CA LEU A 580 -20.60 7.11 21.69
C LEU A 580 -21.27 8.40 21.15
N PHE A 581 -22.55 8.64 21.48
CA PHE A 581 -23.23 9.89 21.10
C PHE A 581 -22.60 11.11 21.77
N ARG A 582 -22.21 11.01 23.05
CA ARG A 582 -21.52 12.09 23.76
C ARG A 582 -20.19 12.43 23.09
N GLU A 583 -19.42 11.42 22.69
CA GLU A 583 -18.13 11.64 22.03
C GLU A 583 -18.30 12.27 20.64
N MET A 584 -19.33 11.86 19.89
CA MET A 584 -19.62 12.35 18.55
C MET A 584 -20.22 13.77 18.50
N LYS A 585 -20.58 14.39 19.64
CA LYS A 585 -20.89 15.83 19.77
C LYS A 585 -21.86 16.38 18.70
N GLY A 586 -22.91 15.62 18.36
CA GLY A 586 -23.91 16.03 17.38
C GLY A 586 -23.64 15.63 15.93
N TYR A 587 -22.49 15.02 15.62
CA TYR A 587 -22.27 14.38 14.32
C TYR A 587 -23.14 13.13 14.17
N PRO A 588 -23.54 12.78 12.93
CA PRO A 588 -24.43 11.65 12.70
C PRO A 588 -23.73 10.32 12.97
N VAL A 589 -24.45 9.39 13.60
CA VAL A 589 -23.97 8.06 13.95
C VAL A 589 -24.89 7.01 13.31
N THR A 590 -24.33 6.22 12.39
CA THR A 590 -25.01 5.09 11.75
C THR A 590 -24.69 3.81 12.49
N ILE A 591 -25.72 3.21 13.08
CA ILE A 591 -25.64 2.00 13.89
C ILE A 591 -26.23 0.85 13.08
N ARG A 592 -25.44 -0.19 12.87
CA ARG A 592 -25.87 -1.40 12.17
C ARG A 592 -26.41 -2.41 13.16
N PHE A 593 -27.57 -2.97 12.86
CA PHE A 593 -28.13 -4.08 13.63
C PHE A 593 -27.25 -5.33 13.55
N LEU A 594 -27.52 -6.27 14.47
CA LEU A 594 -26.81 -7.54 14.58
C LEU A 594 -26.76 -8.29 13.24
N ASP A 595 -25.55 -8.55 12.77
CA ASP A 595 -25.22 -9.09 11.45
C ASP A 595 -24.68 -10.52 11.42
N PRO A 596 -23.80 -11.00 12.31
CA PRO A 596 -23.22 -12.33 12.25
C PRO A 596 -24.24 -13.41 12.63
N PRO A 597 -24.01 -14.65 12.16
CA PRO A 597 -24.82 -15.79 12.56
C PRO A 597 -24.59 -16.12 14.04
N LEU A 598 -25.60 -16.71 14.67
CA LEU A 598 -25.58 -16.96 16.11
C LEU A 598 -24.46 -17.92 16.56
N HIS A 599 -23.98 -18.80 15.69
CA HIS A 599 -22.92 -19.76 16.03
C HIS A 599 -21.57 -19.09 16.31
N GLU A 600 -21.32 -17.85 15.84
CA GLU A 600 -20.08 -17.12 16.13
C GLU A 600 -19.95 -16.72 17.63
N PHE A 601 -21.06 -16.72 18.38
CA PHE A 601 -21.05 -16.41 19.82
C PHE A 601 -20.99 -17.65 20.72
N LEU A 602 -21.08 -18.85 20.13
CA LEU A 602 -21.11 -20.10 20.86
C LEU A 602 -19.70 -20.71 20.94
N PRO A 603 -19.34 -21.33 22.08
CA PRO A 603 -18.04 -21.96 22.24
C PRO A 603 -17.90 -23.20 21.35
N HIS A 604 -16.66 -23.50 20.96
CA HIS A 604 -16.34 -24.67 20.15
C HIS A 604 -15.74 -25.82 20.96
N ASP A 605 -15.06 -25.52 22.08
CA ASP A 605 -14.36 -26.51 22.88
C ASP A 605 -15.31 -27.24 23.85
N ASP A 606 -15.11 -28.55 23.98
CA ASP A 606 -16.00 -29.42 24.77
C ASP A 606 -16.03 -29.03 26.26
N GLU A 607 -14.96 -28.45 26.81
CA GLU A 607 -14.93 -27.95 28.19
C GLU A 607 -15.75 -26.66 28.34
N ASP A 608 -15.60 -25.70 27.43
CA ASP A 608 -16.36 -24.45 27.44
C ASP A 608 -17.86 -24.68 27.20
N ILE A 609 -18.19 -25.67 26.37
CA ILE A 609 -19.58 -26.13 26.18
C ILE A 609 -20.14 -26.70 27.49
N LYS A 610 -19.35 -27.47 28.27
CA LYS A 610 -19.83 -27.95 29.59
C LYS A 610 -20.06 -26.81 30.56
N THR A 611 -19.12 -25.87 30.65
CA THR A 611 -19.25 -24.70 31.52
C THR A 611 -20.49 -23.88 31.15
N LEU A 612 -20.69 -23.63 29.87
CA LEU A 612 -21.86 -22.91 29.39
C LEU A 612 -23.17 -23.70 29.65
N ALA A 613 -23.16 -25.02 29.50
CA ALA A 613 -24.32 -25.85 29.81
C ALA A 613 -24.71 -25.76 31.30
N ASP A 614 -23.70 -25.81 32.19
CA ASP A 614 -23.90 -25.67 33.64
C ASP A 614 -24.47 -24.29 34.01
N ASP A 615 -23.92 -23.21 33.43
CA ASP A 615 -24.38 -21.82 33.66
C ASP A 615 -25.82 -21.59 33.18
N MET A 616 -26.27 -22.35 32.18
CA MET A 616 -27.58 -22.22 31.55
C MET A 616 -28.61 -23.21 32.06
N GLU A 617 -28.25 -24.03 33.06
CA GLU A 617 -29.07 -25.12 33.58
C GLU A 617 -29.52 -26.12 32.49
N MET A 618 -28.66 -26.37 31.51
CA MET A 618 -28.87 -27.29 30.39
C MET A 618 -27.93 -28.50 30.46
N THR A 619 -28.30 -29.61 29.81
CA THR A 619 -27.34 -30.72 29.67
C THR A 619 -26.34 -30.44 28.55
N TYR A 620 -25.11 -30.94 28.69
CA TYR A 620 -24.08 -30.86 27.65
C TYR A 620 -24.58 -31.35 26.28
N ASP A 621 -25.30 -32.47 26.24
CA ASP A 621 -25.82 -33.03 25.00
C ASP A 621 -26.89 -32.14 24.35
N GLU A 622 -27.73 -31.45 25.15
CA GLU A 622 -28.70 -30.49 24.63
C GLU A 622 -28.03 -29.25 24.02
N LEU A 623 -27.04 -28.69 24.70
CA LEU A 623 -26.32 -27.52 24.19
C LEU A 623 -25.50 -27.87 22.95
N LYS A 624 -24.84 -29.04 22.94
CA LYS A 624 -24.11 -29.54 21.75
C LYS A 624 -25.05 -29.79 20.57
N GLY A 625 -26.27 -30.25 20.84
CA GLY A 625 -27.34 -30.34 19.84
C GLY A 625 -27.67 -28.98 19.22
N ILE A 626 -27.88 -27.95 20.04
CA ILE A 626 -28.16 -26.58 19.56
C ILE A 626 -27.00 -26.02 18.74
N ILE A 627 -25.76 -26.19 19.20
CA ILE A 627 -24.57 -25.76 18.45
C ILE A 627 -24.51 -26.45 17.09
N SER A 628 -24.78 -27.76 17.04
CA SER A 628 -24.83 -28.51 15.79
C SER A 628 -25.97 -28.07 14.87
N ASP A 629 -27.12 -27.68 15.42
CA ASP A 629 -28.27 -27.20 14.64
C ASP A 629 -28.03 -25.80 14.06
N LEU A 630 -27.30 -24.95 14.78
CA LEU A 630 -26.90 -23.60 14.35
C LEU A 630 -25.68 -23.61 13.43
N HIS A 631 -25.03 -24.76 13.25
CA HIS A 631 -23.90 -24.90 12.34
C HIS A 631 -24.38 -24.79 10.88
N GLU A 632 -23.70 -23.96 10.11
CA GLU A 632 -24.03 -23.70 8.72
C GLU A 632 -22.88 -24.08 7.79
N PHE A 633 -23.20 -24.66 6.64
CA PHE A 633 -22.20 -24.99 5.62
C PHE A 633 -21.46 -23.77 5.08
N ASN A 634 -22.16 -22.63 4.94
CA ASN A 634 -21.60 -21.36 4.46
C ASN A 634 -22.13 -20.20 5.32
N PRO A 635 -21.52 -19.94 6.49
CA PRO A 635 -21.96 -18.90 7.43
C PRO A 635 -22.16 -17.51 6.81
N MET A 636 -21.31 -17.15 5.84
CA MET A 636 -21.38 -15.89 5.10
C MET A 636 -22.75 -15.66 4.42
N MET A 637 -23.43 -16.71 3.99
CA MET A 637 -24.71 -16.63 3.27
C MET A 637 -25.89 -17.19 4.08
N GLY A 638 -25.71 -17.43 5.39
CA GLY A 638 -26.65 -18.14 6.25
C GLY A 638 -27.73 -17.30 6.93
N HIS A 639 -28.18 -17.75 8.11
CA HIS A 639 -29.23 -17.18 8.93
C HIS A 639 -28.68 -16.06 9.82
N ARG A 640 -28.48 -14.89 9.20
CA ARG A 640 -27.81 -13.75 9.80
C ARG A 640 -28.44 -12.41 9.33
N GLY A 641 -28.00 -11.28 9.86
CA GLY A 641 -28.49 -9.94 9.50
C GLY A 641 -30.02 -9.77 9.55
N CYS A 642 -30.62 -9.20 8.49
CA CYS A 642 -32.08 -9.01 8.43
C CYS A 642 -32.87 -10.31 8.58
N ARG A 643 -32.33 -11.46 8.18
CA ARG A 643 -33.04 -12.75 8.26
C ARG A 643 -33.19 -13.20 9.71
N LEU A 644 -32.16 -12.93 10.52
CA LEU A 644 -32.17 -13.22 11.94
C LEU A 644 -33.21 -12.37 12.66
N THR A 645 -33.27 -11.06 12.35
CA THR A 645 -34.24 -10.13 12.94
C THR A 645 -35.68 -10.38 12.44
N VAL A 646 -35.88 -10.93 11.24
CA VAL A 646 -37.20 -11.40 10.79
C VAL A 646 -37.65 -12.63 11.60
N SER A 647 -36.75 -13.58 11.88
CA SER A 647 -37.06 -14.76 12.69
C SER A 647 -37.26 -14.43 14.16
N TYR A 648 -36.49 -13.48 14.69
CA TYR A 648 -36.48 -13.06 16.09
C TYR A 648 -36.65 -11.53 16.21
N PRO A 649 -37.88 -11.01 15.98
CA PRO A 649 -38.18 -9.57 16.02
C PRO A 649 -37.77 -8.87 17.32
N GLU A 650 -37.78 -9.59 18.44
CA GLU A 650 -37.38 -9.10 19.75
C GLU A 650 -35.94 -8.52 19.79
N ILE A 651 -35.04 -8.99 18.91
CA ILE A 651 -33.69 -8.44 18.78
C ILE A 651 -33.75 -7.00 18.25
N ALA A 652 -34.57 -6.76 17.21
CA ALA A 652 -34.76 -5.44 16.62
C ALA A 652 -35.46 -4.49 17.62
N GLU A 653 -36.44 -4.98 18.38
CA GLU A 653 -37.10 -4.21 19.45
C GLU A 653 -36.07 -3.73 20.50
N MET A 654 -35.22 -4.65 20.98
CA MET A 654 -34.21 -4.34 22.00
C MET A 654 -33.16 -3.34 21.49
N GLN A 655 -32.57 -3.59 20.31
CA GLN A 655 -31.56 -2.68 19.75
C GLN A 655 -32.14 -1.29 19.46
N THR A 656 -33.37 -1.22 18.92
CA THR A 656 -34.06 0.06 18.71
C THR A 656 -34.26 0.79 20.03
N ARG A 657 -34.71 0.10 21.07
CA ARG A 657 -34.88 0.68 22.40
C ARG A 657 -33.57 1.22 22.96
N ALA A 658 -32.49 0.45 22.90
CA ALA A 658 -31.17 0.88 23.36
C ALA A 658 -30.70 2.17 22.66
N ILE A 659 -30.82 2.23 21.33
CA ILE A 659 -30.40 3.37 20.52
C ILE A 659 -31.23 4.62 20.84
N ILE A 660 -32.56 4.48 20.86
CA ILE A 660 -33.49 5.60 21.02
C ILE A 660 -33.45 6.14 22.46
N GLU A 661 -33.42 5.26 23.47
CA GLU A 661 -33.27 5.70 24.86
C GLU A 661 -31.94 6.41 25.10
N ALA A 662 -30.84 5.90 24.53
CA ALA A 662 -29.53 6.56 24.61
C ALA A 662 -29.55 7.95 23.95
N ALA A 663 -30.11 8.06 22.75
CA ALA A 663 -30.23 9.34 22.05
C ALA A 663 -31.11 10.34 22.83
N ILE A 664 -32.22 9.89 23.42
CA ILE A 664 -33.09 10.69 24.30
C ILE A 664 -32.31 11.21 25.51
N ASN A 665 -31.55 10.33 26.18
CA ASN A 665 -30.79 10.68 27.38
C ASN A 665 -29.73 11.75 27.06
N VAL A 666 -28.98 11.57 25.98
CA VAL A 666 -27.95 12.54 25.55
C VAL A 666 -28.57 13.84 25.02
N ASN A 667 -29.74 13.79 24.37
CA ASN A 667 -30.46 15.00 23.96
C ASN A 667 -30.97 15.82 25.15
N LYS A 668 -31.36 15.17 26.25
CA LYS A 668 -31.71 15.85 27.51
C LYS A 668 -30.51 16.56 28.15
N GLU A 669 -29.29 16.16 27.83
CA GLU A 669 -28.05 16.85 28.22
C GLU A 669 -27.77 18.11 27.37
N GLY A 670 -28.63 18.43 26.39
CA GLY A 670 -28.54 19.63 25.54
C GLY A 670 -27.85 19.40 24.19
N MET A 671 -27.61 18.14 23.81
CA MET A 671 -27.10 17.80 22.47
C MET A 671 -28.26 17.65 21.47
N SER A 672 -27.93 17.64 20.17
CA SER A 672 -28.89 17.40 19.09
C SER A 672 -28.41 16.19 18.28
N ILE A 673 -28.83 15.01 18.73
CA ILE A 673 -28.50 13.71 18.14
C ILE A 673 -29.65 13.26 17.24
N VAL A 674 -29.30 12.86 16.02
CA VAL A 674 -30.19 12.19 15.06
C VAL A 674 -29.57 10.82 14.76
N PRO A 675 -30.03 9.74 15.43
CA PRO A 675 -29.49 8.41 15.19
C PRO A 675 -29.92 7.88 13.81
N GLU A 676 -29.00 7.19 13.14
CA GLU A 676 -29.24 6.52 11.86
C GLU A 676 -29.21 5.00 12.08
N ILE A 677 -30.35 4.33 11.94
CA ILE A 677 -30.50 2.88 12.16
C ILE A 677 -30.39 2.17 10.81
N MET A 678 -29.46 1.23 10.71
CA MET A 678 -29.14 0.53 9.46
C MET A 678 -29.39 -0.98 9.55
N ILE A 679 -30.22 -1.49 8.64
CA ILE A 679 -30.53 -2.91 8.55
C ILE A 679 -29.57 -3.63 7.57
N PRO A 680 -28.79 -4.64 8.01
CA PRO A 680 -27.84 -5.37 7.18
C PRO A 680 -28.50 -6.48 6.32
N LEU A 681 -27.81 -6.92 5.27
CA LEU A 681 -28.09 -8.08 4.41
C LEU A 681 -29.47 -8.12 3.74
N VAL A 682 -30.11 -6.97 3.58
CA VAL A 682 -31.40 -6.85 2.89
C VAL A 682 -31.24 -7.23 1.43
N GLY A 683 -32.11 -8.11 0.93
CA GLY A 683 -32.20 -8.48 -0.48
C GLY A 683 -33.52 -8.09 -1.16
N GLU A 684 -34.55 -7.76 -0.38
CA GLU A 684 -35.92 -7.52 -0.82
C GLU A 684 -36.60 -6.40 0.00
N VAL A 685 -37.39 -5.53 -0.66
CA VAL A 685 -38.05 -4.38 0.02
C VAL A 685 -38.95 -4.81 1.18
N LYS A 686 -39.61 -5.97 1.07
CA LYS A 686 -40.47 -6.50 2.14
C LYS A 686 -39.70 -6.95 3.38
N GLU A 687 -38.45 -7.39 3.23
CA GLU A 687 -37.59 -7.72 4.38
C GLU A 687 -37.27 -6.43 5.16
N LEU A 688 -36.86 -5.39 4.44
CA LEU A 688 -36.61 -4.07 5.04
C LEU A 688 -37.88 -3.51 5.66
N LYS A 689 -39.01 -3.55 4.95
CA LYS A 689 -40.29 -3.04 5.44
C LYS A 689 -40.71 -3.71 6.75
N PHE A 690 -40.65 -5.04 6.81
CA PHE A 690 -41.04 -5.77 8.01
C PHE A 690 -40.25 -5.32 9.24
N ILE A 691 -38.92 -5.19 9.10
CA ILE A 691 -38.06 -4.75 10.21
C ILE A 691 -38.28 -3.27 10.52
N LYS A 692 -38.40 -2.43 9.48
CA LYS A 692 -38.66 -0.99 9.63
C LYS A 692 -39.96 -0.73 10.38
N ASP A 693 -41.03 -1.47 10.11
CA ASP A 693 -42.32 -1.31 10.81
C ASP A 693 -42.15 -1.59 12.32
N ILE A 694 -41.31 -2.56 12.71
CA ILE A 694 -40.96 -2.83 14.12
C ILE A 694 -40.14 -1.67 14.70
N VAL A 695 -39.08 -1.25 14.01
CA VAL A 695 -38.20 -0.14 14.45
C VAL A 695 -39.03 1.13 14.67
N VAL A 696 -39.87 1.50 13.71
CA VAL A 696 -40.71 2.70 13.78
C VAL A 696 -41.70 2.60 14.94
N SER A 697 -42.40 1.46 15.07
CA SER A 697 -43.34 1.25 16.17
C SER A 697 -42.66 1.37 17.55
N THR A 698 -41.46 0.80 17.71
CA THR A 698 -40.73 0.85 18.98
C THR A 698 -40.17 2.25 19.24
N ALA A 699 -39.53 2.88 18.25
CA ALA A 699 -38.94 4.20 18.39
C ALA A 699 -39.99 5.27 18.69
N ASP A 700 -41.09 5.30 17.94
CA ASP A 700 -42.14 6.31 18.11
C ASP A 700 -42.84 6.19 19.46
N SER A 701 -43.04 4.96 19.98
CA SER A 701 -43.58 4.74 21.33
C SER A 701 -42.68 5.36 22.40
N ILE A 702 -41.37 5.08 22.33
CA ILE A 702 -40.40 5.56 23.33
C ILE A 702 -40.26 7.09 23.25
N ILE A 703 -40.21 7.66 22.03
CA ILE A 703 -40.13 9.11 21.82
C ILE A 703 -41.37 9.81 22.38
N SER A 704 -42.56 9.27 22.09
CA SER A 704 -43.82 9.79 22.61
C SER A 704 -43.90 9.70 24.14
N GLU A 705 -43.45 8.59 24.73
CA GLU A 705 -43.41 8.40 26.19
C GLU A 705 -42.44 9.39 26.86
N ALA A 706 -41.31 9.69 26.22
CA ALA A 706 -40.33 10.65 26.70
C ALA A 706 -40.79 12.11 26.55
N GLY A 707 -41.81 12.38 25.72
CA GLY A 707 -42.35 13.71 25.49
C GLY A 707 -41.39 14.67 24.78
N ILE A 708 -40.47 14.15 23.95
CA ILE A 708 -39.52 14.95 23.18
C ILE A 708 -39.78 14.85 21.68
N ASP A 709 -39.47 15.92 20.93
CA ASP A 709 -39.50 15.92 19.47
C ASP A 709 -38.10 15.54 18.94
N MET A 710 -37.86 14.24 18.77
CA MET A 710 -36.60 13.68 18.28
C MET A 710 -36.81 12.99 16.94
N LYS A 711 -35.88 13.20 16.01
CA LYS A 711 -35.86 12.53 14.70
C LYS A 711 -34.84 11.41 14.69
N TYR A 712 -35.11 10.38 13.90
CA TYR A 712 -34.19 9.29 13.57
C TYR A 712 -34.38 8.93 12.10
N LEU A 713 -33.41 8.23 11.51
CA LEU A 713 -33.50 7.74 10.13
C LEU A 713 -33.38 6.22 10.11
N VAL A 714 -34.17 5.55 9.29
CA VAL A 714 -34.05 4.11 9.02
C VAL A 714 -33.59 3.88 7.58
N GLY A 715 -32.45 3.22 7.44
CA GLY A 715 -31.84 2.91 6.16
C GLY A 715 -31.39 1.46 6.08
N THR A 716 -30.66 1.15 5.02
CA THR A 716 -30.22 -0.23 4.78
C THR A 716 -28.83 -0.31 4.18
N MET A 717 -28.17 -1.45 4.42
CA MET A 717 -26.93 -1.78 3.75
C MET A 717 -27.22 -2.38 2.37
N ILE A 718 -26.61 -1.82 1.32
CA ILE A 718 -26.65 -2.37 -0.03
C ILE A 718 -25.40 -3.24 -0.22
N GLU A 719 -25.56 -4.52 0.11
CA GLU A 719 -24.49 -5.51 0.09
C GLU A 719 -24.87 -6.84 -0.56
N ILE A 720 -26.16 -7.01 -0.87
CA ILE A 720 -26.66 -8.12 -1.70
C ILE A 720 -26.79 -7.62 -3.15
N PRO A 721 -26.30 -8.33 -4.18
CA PRO A 721 -26.46 -7.92 -5.58
C PRO A 721 -27.93 -7.67 -5.98
N ARG A 722 -28.86 -8.45 -5.42
CA ARG A 722 -30.31 -8.25 -5.64
C ARG A 722 -30.81 -6.90 -5.12
N ALA A 723 -30.28 -6.42 -3.99
CA ALA A 723 -30.64 -5.13 -3.44
C ALA A 723 -30.22 -3.99 -4.36
N ALA A 724 -29.02 -4.07 -4.95
CA ALA A 724 -28.57 -3.11 -5.94
C ALA A 724 -29.47 -3.10 -7.20
N ILE A 725 -29.83 -4.28 -7.72
CA ILE A 725 -30.69 -4.41 -8.90
C ILE A 725 -32.11 -3.89 -8.65
N THR A 726 -32.62 -3.98 -7.41
CA THR A 726 -33.99 -3.57 -7.02
C THR A 726 -34.02 -2.31 -6.14
N ALA A 727 -32.94 -1.52 -6.18
CA ALA A 727 -32.76 -0.37 -5.30
C ALA A 727 -33.86 0.70 -5.42
N ASP A 728 -34.56 0.78 -6.56
CA ASP A 728 -35.70 1.66 -6.77
C ASP A 728 -36.86 1.32 -5.82
N GLN A 729 -37.10 0.03 -5.57
CA GLN A 729 -38.13 -0.43 -4.62
C GLN A 729 -37.65 -0.28 -3.18
N ILE A 730 -36.39 -0.63 -2.91
CA ILE A 730 -35.82 -0.51 -1.56
C ILE A 730 -35.82 0.95 -1.09
N ALA A 731 -35.56 1.91 -1.98
CA ALA A 731 -35.57 3.35 -1.68
C ALA A 731 -36.95 3.93 -1.33
N GLU A 732 -38.05 3.21 -1.61
CA GLU A 732 -39.39 3.59 -1.12
C GLU A 732 -39.39 3.58 0.42
N GLU A 733 -38.73 2.58 1.01
CA GLU A 733 -38.69 2.38 2.46
C GLU A 733 -37.43 2.94 3.12
N ALA A 734 -36.26 2.81 2.49
CA ALA A 734 -35.00 3.27 3.08
C ALA A 734 -34.76 4.77 2.90
N GLU A 735 -34.35 5.45 3.97
CA GLU A 735 -34.02 6.89 3.95
C GLU A 735 -32.56 7.14 3.56
N PHE A 736 -31.70 6.11 3.69
CA PHE A 736 -30.32 6.14 3.25
C PHE A 736 -29.83 4.74 2.83
N PHE A 737 -28.81 4.71 1.98
CA PHE A 737 -28.06 3.51 1.64
C PHE A 737 -26.63 3.62 2.14
N SER A 738 -26.12 2.53 2.73
CA SER A 738 -24.69 2.33 2.93
C SER A 738 -24.22 1.12 2.13
N PHE A 739 -23.26 1.29 1.23
CA PHE A 739 -22.73 0.18 0.45
C PHE A 739 -21.77 -0.66 1.31
N GLY A 740 -22.19 -1.87 1.65
CA GLY A 740 -21.36 -2.89 2.31
C GLY A 740 -20.52 -3.62 1.25
N THR A 741 -19.52 -2.92 0.72
CA THR A 741 -18.80 -3.40 -0.47
C THR A 741 -17.95 -4.65 -0.25
N ASN A 742 -17.62 -5.00 0.99
CA ASN A 742 -16.94 -6.25 1.30
C ASN A 742 -17.84 -7.45 0.89
N ASP A 743 -19.05 -7.51 1.42
CA ASP A 743 -20.01 -8.57 1.11
C ASP A 743 -20.54 -8.48 -0.33
N LEU A 744 -20.72 -7.26 -0.85
CA LEU A 744 -21.09 -7.06 -2.25
C LEU A 744 -20.04 -7.65 -3.20
N THR A 745 -18.75 -7.43 -2.92
CA THR A 745 -17.65 -8.03 -3.69
C THR A 745 -17.68 -9.55 -3.57
N GLN A 746 -17.82 -10.10 -2.35
CA GLN A 746 -17.90 -11.56 -2.15
C GLN A 746 -18.99 -12.19 -3.01
N MET A 747 -20.22 -11.64 -2.96
CA MET A 747 -21.36 -12.18 -3.69
C MET A 747 -21.30 -11.94 -5.19
N THR A 748 -20.68 -10.84 -5.64
CA THR A 748 -20.54 -10.53 -7.07
C THR A 748 -19.50 -11.43 -7.74
N PHE A 749 -18.37 -11.67 -7.06
CA PHE A 749 -17.32 -12.55 -7.56
C PHE A 749 -17.60 -14.04 -7.28
N GLY A 750 -18.45 -14.34 -6.29
CA GLY A 750 -18.63 -15.71 -5.78
C GLY A 750 -17.43 -16.17 -4.95
N PHE A 751 -16.75 -15.25 -4.27
CA PHE A 751 -15.54 -15.53 -3.49
C PHE A 751 -15.84 -15.44 -1.99
N SER A 752 -15.44 -16.47 -1.26
CA SER A 752 -15.23 -16.35 0.19
C SER A 752 -13.92 -15.59 0.42
N ARG A 753 -13.99 -14.48 1.14
CA ARG A 753 -12.83 -13.61 1.42
C ARG A 753 -11.76 -14.34 2.23
N ASP A 754 -12.16 -15.24 3.13
CA ASP A 754 -11.24 -16.02 3.96
C ASP A 754 -10.56 -17.16 3.19
N ASP A 755 -11.18 -17.64 2.10
CA ASP A 755 -10.62 -18.72 1.27
C ASP A 755 -9.88 -18.23 0.02
N ALA A 756 -10.14 -17.00 -0.43
CA ALA A 756 -9.64 -16.49 -1.70
C ALA A 756 -8.10 -16.44 -1.77
N GLY A 757 -7.43 -16.30 -0.63
CA GLY A 757 -5.96 -16.31 -0.53
C GLY A 757 -5.31 -17.57 -1.14
N LYS A 758 -6.02 -18.70 -1.19
CA LYS A 758 -5.52 -19.98 -1.74
C LYS A 758 -5.27 -19.95 -3.25
N PHE A 759 -5.94 -19.06 -4.00
CA PHE A 759 -5.84 -19.01 -5.47
C PHE A 759 -5.58 -17.61 -6.03
N LEU A 760 -5.85 -16.53 -5.28
CA LEU A 760 -5.68 -15.16 -5.77
C LEU A 760 -4.23 -14.88 -6.21
N GLU A 761 -3.23 -15.44 -5.53
CA GLU A 761 -1.83 -15.30 -5.94
C GLU A 761 -1.58 -15.83 -7.36
N GLU A 762 -2.16 -16.99 -7.68
CA GLU A 762 -2.05 -17.59 -9.01
C GLU A 762 -2.81 -16.79 -10.08
N TYR A 763 -3.95 -16.18 -9.70
CA TYR A 763 -4.66 -15.24 -10.58
C TYR A 763 -3.81 -14.01 -10.90
N TYR A 764 -3.07 -13.48 -9.93
CA TYR A 764 -2.14 -12.38 -10.19
C TYR A 764 -0.96 -12.81 -11.06
N ASN A 765 -0.37 -13.98 -10.78
CA ASN A 765 0.76 -14.51 -11.55
C ASN A 765 0.39 -14.76 -13.03
N LYS A 766 -0.83 -15.23 -13.27
CA LYS A 766 -1.38 -15.45 -14.62
C LYS A 766 -2.03 -14.20 -15.23
N LYS A 767 -1.99 -13.05 -14.55
CA LYS A 767 -2.59 -11.79 -14.99
C LYS A 767 -4.09 -11.89 -15.30
N ILE A 768 -4.81 -12.77 -14.58
CA ILE A 768 -6.27 -12.86 -14.64
C ILE A 768 -6.87 -11.62 -13.94
N TYR A 769 -6.32 -11.25 -12.79
CA TYR A 769 -6.59 -9.98 -12.11
C TYR A 769 -5.29 -9.21 -11.89
N GLU A 770 -5.38 -7.88 -11.93
CA GLU A 770 -4.23 -7.00 -11.72
C GLU A 770 -4.12 -6.50 -10.27
N PHE A 771 -5.21 -6.61 -9.49
CA PHE A 771 -5.30 -6.15 -8.10
C PHE A 771 -6.25 -7.03 -7.28
N ASP A 772 -6.18 -6.91 -5.96
CA ASP A 772 -7.08 -7.57 -5.02
C ASP A 772 -8.44 -6.84 -4.95
N PRO A 773 -9.55 -7.48 -5.36
CA PRO A 773 -10.87 -6.84 -5.39
C PRO A 773 -11.45 -6.54 -4.00
N PHE A 774 -10.85 -7.06 -2.91
CA PHE A 774 -11.24 -6.74 -1.53
C PHE A 774 -10.48 -5.56 -0.92
N ALA A 775 -9.36 -5.17 -1.54
CA ALA A 775 -8.59 -4.00 -1.15
C ALA A 775 -8.96 -2.79 -2.02
N ARG A 776 -9.18 -3.03 -3.32
CA ARG A 776 -9.52 -2.02 -4.31
C ARG A 776 -10.82 -2.38 -5.00
N LEU A 777 -11.77 -1.45 -5.01
CA LEU A 777 -13.08 -1.68 -5.59
C LEU A 777 -12.97 -2.03 -7.07
N ASP A 778 -13.52 -3.18 -7.46
CA ASP A 778 -13.74 -3.53 -8.85
C ASP A 778 -14.78 -2.57 -9.47
N ARG A 779 -14.30 -1.57 -10.22
CA ARG A 779 -15.18 -0.59 -10.87
C ARG A 779 -16.05 -1.20 -11.98
N VAL A 780 -15.65 -2.32 -12.58
CA VAL A 780 -16.33 -2.90 -13.75
C VAL A 780 -17.52 -3.75 -13.34
N GLY A 781 -17.33 -4.70 -12.42
CA GLY A 781 -18.39 -5.56 -11.90
C GLY A 781 -19.11 -4.92 -10.72
N VAL A 782 -18.45 -4.88 -9.56
CA VAL A 782 -19.05 -4.39 -8.30
C VAL A 782 -19.48 -2.92 -8.42
N GLY A 783 -18.66 -2.08 -9.05
CA GLY A 783 -18.96 -0.68 -9.32
C GLY A 783 -20.21 -0.49 -10.19
N SER A 784 -20.47 -1.40 -11.15
CA SER A 784 -21.72 -1.34 -11.92
C SER A 784 -22.95 -1.57 -11.04
N LEU A 785 -22.88 -2.47 -10.05
CA LEU A 785 -23.97 -2.66 -9.09
C LEU A 785 -24.16 -1.42 -8.21
N VAL A 786 -23.07 -0.83 -7.72
CA VAL A 786 -23.13 0.44 -6.96
C VAL A 786 -23.80 1.53 -7.79
N LYS A 787 -23.38 1.72 -9.04
CA LYS A 787 -23.95 2.72 -9.95
C LYS A 787 -25.45 2.50 -10.19
N ILE A 788 -25.86 1.26 -10.48
CA ILE A 788 -27.27 0.91 -10.66
C ILE A 788 -28.08 1.25 -9.41
N ALA A 789 -27.56 0.93 -8.23
CA ALA A 789 -28.24 1.19 -6.97
C ALA A 789 -28.39 2.69 -6.68
N VAL A 790 -27.36 3.49 -6.95
CA VAL A 790 -27.38 4.95 -6.82
C VAL A 790 -28.43 5.55 -7.75
N GLU A 791 -28.37 5.24 -9.05
CA GLU A 791 -29.29 5.78 -10.05
C GLU A 791 -30.75 5.43 -9.74
N LYS A 792 -31.02 4.18 -9.40
CA LYS A 792 -32.37 3.70 -9.06
C LYS A 792 -32.88 4.26 -7.74
N GLY A 793 -32.03 4.32 -6.71
CA GLY A 793 -32.41 4.87 -5.41
C GLY A 793 -32.77 6.34 -5.50
N GLN A 794 -31.94 7.15 -6.17
CA GLN A 794 -32.20 8.58 -6.39
C GLN A 794 -33.44 8.83 -7.26
N LYS A 795 -33.75 7.94 -8.21
CA LYS A 795 -34.96 8.07 -9.03
C LYS A 795 -36.23 7.98 -8.17
N THR A 796 -36.25 7.11 -7.17
CA THR A 796 -37.39 6.96 -6.26
C THR A 796 -37.37 8.03 -5.16
N ARG A 797 -36.21 8.30 -4.57
CA ARG A 797 -36.00 9.26 -3.48
C ARG A 797 -34.83 10.19 -3.82
N PRO A 798 -35.07 11.36 -4.44
CA PRO A 798 -34.00 12.24 -4.93
C PRO A 798 -33.03 12.76 -3.85
N ASP A 799 -33.50 12.86 -2.61
CA ASP A 799 -32.74 13.29 -1.43
C ASP A 799 -32.17 12.14 -0.60
N ILE A 800 -32.20 10.90 -1.12
CA ILE A 800 -31.65 9.73 -0.42
C ILE A 800 -30.17 9.95 -0.11
N LYS A 801 -29.79 9.71 1.13
CA LYS A 801 -28.39 9.78 1.55
C LYS A 801 -27.68 8.49 1.15
N LEU A 802 -26.57 8.60 0.44
CA LEU A 802 -25.80 7.50 -0.10
C LEU A 802 -24.38 7.54 0.46
N GLY A 803 -23.92 6.45 1.05
CA GLY A 803 -22.54 6.31 1.47
C GLY A 803 -22.01 4.91 1.29
N ILE A 804 -20.72 4.73 1.57
CA ILE A 804 -20.02 3.45 1.51
C ILE A 804 -19.32 3.21 2.84
N CYS A 805 -19.32 1.97 3.31
CA CYS A 805 -18.55 1.54 4.46
C CYS A 805 -17.72 0.29 4.11
N GLY A 806 -16.71 0.01 4.92
CA GLY A 806 -15.77 -1.09 4.69
C GLY A 806 -14.38 -0.63 4.23
N GLU A 807 -13.59 -1.56 3.72
CA GLU A 807 -12.17 -1.32 3.40
C GLU A 807 -11.99 -0.35 2.22
N HIS A 808 -12.82 -0.50 1.19
CA HIS A 808 -12.82 0.36 0.01
C HIS A 808 -13.11 1.84 0.33
N GLY A 809 -13.78 2.12 1.45
CA GLY A 809 -14.01 3.50 1.91
C GLY A 809 -12.72 4.25 2.29
N GLY A 810 -11.60 3.54 2.43
CA GLY A 810 -10.27 4.09 2.67
C GLY A 810 -9.25 3.83 1.55
N ASP A 811 -9.68 3.36 0.37
CA ASP A 811 -8.81 3.22 -0.80
C ASP A 811 -8.96 4.44 -1.74
N PRO A 812 -7.88 5.15 -2.12
CA PRO A 812 -8.00 6.37 -2.93
C PRO A 812 -8.72 6.17 -4.26
N SER A 813 -8.46 5.06 -4.94
CA SER A 813 -9.09 4.78 -6.23
C SER A 813 -10.58 4.47 -6.07
N SER A 814 -10.97 3.84 -4.97
CA SER A 814 -12.35 3.53 -4.64
C SER A 814 -13.12 4.79 -4.23
N ILE A 815 -12.50 5.67 -3.44
CA ILE A 815 -13.07 6.98 -3.06
C ILE A 815 -13.30 7.86 -4.29
N GLN A 816 -12.36 7.88 -5.23
CA GLN A 816 -12.55 8.58 -6.50
C GLN A 816 -13.76 8.05 -7.27
N PHE A 817 -13.95 6.74 -7.33
CA PHE A 817 -15.15 6.16 -7.94
C PHE A 817 -16.43 6.57 -7.21
N CYS A 818 -16.43 6.52 -5.86
CA CYS A 818 -17.56 6.96 -5.05
C CYS A 818 -17.95 8.43 -5.32
N HIS A 819 -16.96 9.29 -5.53
CA HIS A 819 -17.17 10.68 -5.94
C HIS A 819 -17.80 10.77 -7.34
N GLU A 820 -17.26 10.03 -8.31
CA GLU A 820 -17.74 10.00 -9.71
C GLU A 820 -19.19 9.54 -9.81
N VAL A 821 -19.62 8.57 -8.99
CA VAL A 821 -21.02 8.08 -9.00
C VAL A 821 -21.96 8.93 -8.13
N GLY A 822 -21.46 9.93 -7.41
CA GLY A 822 -22.29 10.87 -6.64
C GLY A 822 -22.73 10.38 -5.26
N LEU A 823 -21.91 9.56 -4.57
CA LEU A 823 -22.14 9.30 -3.14
C LEU A 823 -22.02 10.61 -2.33
N ASN A 824 -22.67 10.65 -1.16
CA ASN A 824 -22.58 11.79 -0.24
C ASN A 824 -21.42 11.68 0.75
N TYR A 825 -21.03 10.45 1.11
CA TYR A 825 -19.92 10.21 2.05
C TYR A 825 -19.21 8.88 1.81
N VAL A 826 -17.98 8.80 2.32
CA VAL A 826 -17.23 7.54 2.49
C VAL A 826 -16.95 7.32 3.97
N SER A 827 -16.88 6.06 4.40
CA SER A 827 -16.64 5.68 5.79
C SER A 827 -15.54 4.63 5.90
N CYS A 828 -14.44 4.97 6.58
CA CYS A 828 -13.25 4.13 6.73
C CYS A 828 -12.82 4.00 8.20
N SER A 829 -11.84 3.17 8.53
CA SER A 829 -11.31 3.11 9.90
C SER A 829 -10.73 4.47 10.36
N PRO A 830 -10.63 4.75 11.67
CA PRO A 830 -10.19 6.04 12.20
C PRO A 830 -8.87 6.52 11.59
N TYR A 831 -7.87 5.64 11.51
CA TYR A 831 -6.54 5.96 10.98
C TYR A 831 -6.52 6.20 9.47
N ARG A 832 -7.54 5.78 8.71
CA ARG A 832 -7.65 6.07 7.28
C ARG A 832 -8.40 7.36 6.96
N VAL A 833 -8.96 8.04 7.97
CA VAL A 833 -9.71 9.28 7.78
C VAL A 833 -8.87 10.36 7.07
N PRO A 834 -7.60 10.63 7.43
CA PRO A 834 -6.81 11.64 6.73
C PRO A 834 -6.52 11.29 5.27
N LEU A 835 -6.22 10.01 5.01
CA LEU A 835 -6.05 9.50 3.65
C LEU A 835 -7.33 9.71 2.84
N ALA A 836 -8.49 9.36 3.42
CA ALA A 836 -9.77 9.51 2.75
C ALA A 836 -10.15 10.97 2.48
N ARG A 837 -9.82 11.90 3.39
CA ARG A 837 -9.96 13.35 3.20
C ARG A 837 -9.15 13.85 2.00
N LEU A 838 -7.86 13.48 1.93
CA LEU A 838 -7.01 13.86 0.81
C LEU A 838 -7.49 13.25 -0.51
N ALA A 839 -7.83 11.97 -0.52
CA ALA A 839 -8.32 11.29 -1.72
C ALA A 839 -9.65 11.89 -2.23
N ALA A 840 -10.56 12.26 -1.33
CA ALA A 840 -11.81 12.93 -1.69
C ALA A 840 -11.57 14.34 -2.27
N ALA A 841 -10.60 15.09 -1.72
CA ALA A 841 -10.21 16.38 -2.27
C ALA A 841 -9.61 16.24 -3.68
N GLN A 842 -8.71 15.26 -3.87
CA GLN A 842 -8.13 14.94 -5.17
C GLN A 842 -9.20 14.53 -6.19
N ALA A 843 -10.16 13.69 -5.79
CA ALA A 843 -11.29 13.30 -6.64
C ALA A 843 -12.13 14.52 -7.06
N ALA A 844 -12.41 15.44 -6.14
CA ALA A 844 -13.10 16.68 -6.44
C ALA A 844 -12.32 17.55 -7.45
N ILE A 845 -11.00 17.70 -7.29
CA ILE A 845 -10.15 18.45 -8.22
C ILE A 845 -10.13 17.80 -9.60
N MET A 846 -9.99 16.48 -9.67
CA MET A 846 -9.98 15.74 -10.94
C MET A 846 -11.32 15.88 -11.67
N SER A 847 -12.45 15.91 -10.96
CA SER A 847 -13.78 16.06 -11.57
C SER A 847 -14.10 17.45 -12.12
N LYS A 848 -13.34 18.49 -11.72
CA LYS A 848 -13.49 19.85 -12.26
C LYS A 848 -12.78 20.05 -13.62
N LYS A 849 -11.86 19.16 -13.98
CA LYS A 849 -11.11 19.18 -15.24
C LYS A 849 -11.86 18.40 -16.32
#